data_AF-A0A397C1W4-F1
#
_entry.id   AF-A0A397C1W4-F1
#
_cell.length_a   1.000
_cell.length_b   1.000
_cell.length_c   1.000
_cell.angle_alpha   90.00
_cell.angle_beta   90.00
_cell.angle_gamma   90.00
#
_symmetry.space_group_name_H-M   'P 1'
#
loop_
_entity.id
_entity.type
_entity.pdbx_description
1 polymer ?
#
loop_
_entity_poly.entity_id
_entity_poly.type
_entity_poly.pdbx_seq_one_letter_code
_entity_poly.pdbx_strand_id
1 'polypeptide(L)'
;MHFFGRFFNAAIRELFEEVDVSLTSPRLWSVLDDADRRTWRHRIVDDKDDFESLLRRTKCLPQHDELVPFSHVITPEGSPHRFDTWFFLARIAATDMPHVQTHDSELEGACMWLSPREALAGYSTGSFAFATPQLYLLHQFNQFPTLQALWTAAMNDAREGNIPSVLPQRLPPTKAHGKEDAVQPSQDVEPAPSRPRRVAFTGTSVAVSCLFLINLVVMPLKPYLTEPLPVSEAFRAPSLFPAVAPPLASTNGQQQPGPVAQFERLYNAGTLPPDVSYFYDPVHVVEVMRTGVSSTSCDDADALVTSVLGVPFFPPDVKSAIVDAVCSLSSNATNNFGTVGRSWRIYLGAKKVDCLSAAWVVMLPAHNSTTSNVATIYYVFAPHILSPAWIIAKLSYRLVVSVLIFVYSVYRYYRPLWHLRWSLQRLPLHVSSTAVRYDVVVGEPTCLVLSNAWVCLAFVVDFWGSTEFFGSACLRMGQTNDIGLFVLGVLYLGRTVWCAYASLVVLNATLKRLHMAQWAVPANTTTLAIAVTVGGGFLTSVQVKLPPLMAFYTWLLTLVNTMDGNGNVVALDDTAAMVVYVVGMTATCFGIVLGKKYVGQSVARRRSHLRHRIQTIQVGATTRAATPRLSDLPQRSVESRMAFNDFKHQMVLWLCVCTGGSVYRIFQLFPMVQAQCTISQTGSDCYVFAYNAADELIEVTRVSLVDQIDLTQKTTARPVHQTVVETAPAVGSLVLGREKEGAADVTLYRGANNSPWVA
;
A
#
# COMPACT_ATOMS: atom_id res chain seq x y z
N MET A 1 -19.10 -30.28 -33.04
CA MET A 1 -18.13 -31.39 -32.81
C MET A 1 -16.65 -31.01 -32.96
N HIS A 2 -16.27 -29.83 -33.48
CA HIS A 2 -14.83 -29.49 -33.65
C HIS A 2 -14.03 -29.27 -32.35
N PHE A 3 -14.69 -28.89 -31.24
CA PHE A 3 -14.04 -28.59 -29.96
C PHE A 3 -13.48 -29.83 -29.25
N PHE A 4 -14.15 -30.98 -29.38
CA PHE A 4 -13.72 -32.23 -28.75
C PHE A 4 -12.57 -32.94 -29.48
N GLY A 5 -12.44 -32.77 -30.80
CA GLY A 5 -11.48 -33.55 -31.60
C GLY A 5 -10.02 -33.39 -31.15
N ARG A 6 -9.65 -32.25 -30.55
CA ARG A 6 -8.31 -32.03 -29.99
C ARG A 6 -8.08 -32.81 -28.69
N PHE A 7 -9.08 -32.91 -27.82
CA PHE A 7 -9.00 -33.69 -26.59
C PHE A 7 -8.98 -35.20 -26.86
N PHE A 8 -9.77 -35.66 -27.85
CA PHE A 8 -9.70 -37.06 -28.32
C PHE A 8 -8.32 -37.40 -28.87
N ASN A 9 -7.75 -36.56 -29.75
CA ASN A 9 -6.40 -36.78 -30.27
C ASN A 9 -5.33 -36.76 -29.17
N ALA A 10 -5.47 -35.87 -28.18
CA ALA A 10 -4.56 -35.83 -27.05
C ALA A 10 -4.65 -37.13 -26.22
N ALA A 11 -5.85 -37.59 -25.88
CA ALA A 11 -6.04 -38.82 -25.12
C ALA A 11 -5.48 -40.06 -25.85
N ILE A 12 -5.69 -40.17 -27.17
CA ILE A 12 -5.15 -41.28 -27.97
C ILE A 12 -3.61 -41.21 -28.04
N ARG A 13 -3.03 -40.01 -28.18
CA ARG A 13 -1.57 -39.83 -28.18
C ARG A 13 -0.96 -40.22 -26.83
N GLU A 14 -1.44 -39.65 -25.73
CA GLU A 14 -0.89 -39.94 -24.38
C GLU A 14 -1.00 -41.44 -24.05
N LEU A 15 -2.11 -42.08 -24.44
CA LEU A 15 -2.31 -43.51 -24.22
C LEU A 15 -1.31 -44.39 -24.99
N PHE A 16 -0.93 -44.00 -26.21
CA PHE A 16 0.13 -44.66 -26.96
C PHE A 16 1.52 -44.35 -26.38
N GLU A 17 1.77 -43.08 -26.07
CA GLU A 17 3.03 -42.58 -25.53
C GLU A 17 3.40 -43.25 -24.20
N GLU A 18 2.45 -43.36 -23.26
CA GLU A 18 2.69 -43.86 -21.91
C GLU A 18 2.63 -45.39 -21.79
N VAL A 19 1.74 -46.08 -22.53
CA VAL A 19 1.48 -47.53 -22.34
C VAL A 19 1.40 -48.39 -23.62
N ASP A 20 1.83 -47.89 -24.79
CA ASP A 20 1.80 -48.57 -26.11
C ASP A 20 0.40 -49.01 -26.59
N VAL A 21 -0.67 -48.44 -26.03
CA VAL A 21 -2.03 -48.73 -26.46
C VAL A 21 -2.41 -47.81 -27.61
N SER A 22 -2.61 -48.39 -28.80
CA SER A 22 -2.91 -47.64 -30.01
C SER A 22 -4.40 -47.68 -30.35
N LEU A 23 -5.12 -46.58 -30.13
CA LEU A 23 -6.51 -46.41 -30.59
C LEU A 23 -6.56 -45.90 -32.03
N THR A 24 -6.04 -46.71 -32.95
CA THR A 24 -5.97 -46.40 -34.39
C THR A 24 -6.47 -47.55 -35.24
N SER A 25 -6.91 -47.23 -36.47
CA SER A 25 -7.22 -48.22 -37.50
C SER A 25 -6.30 -48.02 -38.72
N PRO A 26 -5.49 -49.03 -39.10
CA PRO A 26 -5.17 -50.24 -38.32
C PRO A 26 -4.43 -49.91 -37.00
N ARG A 27 -4.34 -50.89 -36.08
CA ARG A 27 -3.58 -50.74 -34.81
C ARG A 27 -2.09 -50.55 -35.11
N LEU A 28 -1.39 -49.71 -34.35
CA LEU A 28 0.03 -49.44 -34.63
C LEU A 28 0.92 -50.68 -34.47
N TRP A 29 0.60 -51.58 -33.52
CA TRP A 29 1.32 -52.85 -33.32
C TRP A 29 1.18 -53.82 -34.50
N SER A 30 0.16 -53.64 -35.35
CA SER A 30 -0.05 -54.46 -36.55
C SER A 30 0.72 -53.95 -37.77
N VAL A 31 1.24 -52.71 -37.71
CA VAL A 31 1.93 -52.03 -38.82
C VAL A 31 3.42 -51.79 -38.51
N LEU A 32 3.77 -51.62 -37.24
CA LEU A 32 5.12 -51.39 -36.76
C LEU A 32 5.53 -52.46 -35.75
N ASP A 33 6.77 -52.90 -35.82
CA ASP A 33 7.36 -53.78 -34.81
C ASP A 33 7.57 -53.05 -33.48
N ASP A 34 7.89 -53.81 -32.43
CA ASP A 34 8.04 -53.27 -31.08
C ASP A 34 9.20 -52.26 -30.97
N ALA A 35 10.26 -52.41 -31.77
CA ALA A 35 11.42 -51.52 -31.72
C ALA A 35 11.10 -50.16 -32.35
N ASP A 36 10.39 -50.17 -33.47
CA ASP A 36 9.92 -48.97 -34.16
C ASP A 36 8.89 -48.24 -33.29
N ARG A 37 7.95 -48.94 -32.66
CA ARG A 37 6.98 -48.30 -31.74
C ARG A 37 7.65 -47.64 -30.56
N ARG A 38 8.63 -48.30 -29.91
CA ARG A 38 9.43 -47.69 -28.85
C ARG A 38 10.17 -46.44 -29.32
N THR A 39 10.77 -46.50 -30.52
CA THR A 39 11.46 -45.35 -31.11
C THR A 39 10.51 -44.18 -31.35
N TRP A 40 9.33 -44.44 -31.89
CA TRP A 40 8.31 -43.41 -32.09
C TRP A 40 7.80 -42.83 -30.78
N ARG A 41 7.60 -43.65 -29.75
CA ARG A 41 7.20 -43.16 -28.41
C ARG A 41 8.24 -42.21 -27.83
N HIS A 42 9.53 -42.56 -27.88
CA HIS A 42 10.61 -41.64 -27.49
C HIS A 42 10.57 -40.32 -28.27
N ARG A 43 10.38 -40.39 -29.60
CA ARG A 43 10.29 -39.20 -30.43
C ARG A 43 9.10 -38.30 -30.10
N ILE A 44 7.95 -38.89 -29.78
CA ILE A 44 6.72 -38.16 -29.45
C ILE A 44 6.87 -37.42 -28.11
N VAL A 45 7.56 -38.03 -27.13
CA VAL A 45 7.91 -37.37 -25.86
C VAL A 45 8.74 -36.11 -26.11
N ASP A 46 9.71 -36.20 -27.02
CA ASP A 46 10.59 -35.06 -27.38
C ASP A 46 9.85 -34.00 -28.23
N ASP A 47 9.05 -34.44 -29.21
CA ASP A 47 8.25 -33.57 -30.09
C ASP A 47 6.85 -34.15 -30.33
N LYS A 48 5.84 -33.48 -29.77
CA LYS A 48 4.44 -33.92 -29.84
C LYS A 48 3.88 -33.91 -31.27
N ASP A 49 4.46 -33.14 -32.17
CA ASP A 49 4.04 -33.08 -33.58
C ASP A 49 4.45 -34.36 -34.35
N ASP A 50 5.40 -35.15 -33.82
CA ASP A 50 5.81 -36.42 -34.42
C ASP A 50 4.71 -37.50 -34.37
N PHE A 51 3.69 -37.34 -33.52
CA PHE A 51 2.54 -38.25 -33.52
C PHE A 51 1.74 -38.14 -34.82
N GLU A 52 1.55 -36.93 -35.36
CA GLU A 52 0.88 -36.76 -36.65
C GLU A 52 1.73 -37.30 -37.80
N SER A 53 3.06 -37.14 -37.70
CA SER A 53 4.03 -37.72 -38.64
C SER A 53 4.00 -39.26 -38.64
N LEU A 54 3.88 -39.88 -37.46
CA LEU A 54 3.69 -41.32 -37.29
C LEU A 54 2.42 -41.77 -38.01
N LEU A 55 1.27 -41.17 -37.72
CA LEU A 55 -0.01 -41.52 -38.33
C LEU A 55 0.02 -41.37 -39.85
N ARG A 56 0.63 -40.28 -40.37
CA ARG A 56 0.82 -40.10 -41.81
C ARG A 56 1.68 -41.19 -42.44
N ARG A 57 2.77 -41.59 -41.78
CA ARG A 57 3.71 -42.61 -42.29
C ARG A 57 3.07 -44.00 -42.31
N THR A 58 2.36 -44.37 -41.24
CA THR A 58 1.73 -45.69 -41.10
C THR A 58 0.34 -45.77 -41.75
N LYS A 59 -0.17 -44.63 -42.25
CA LYS A 59 -1.55 -44.49 -42.77
C LYS A 59 -2.62 -44.94 -41.75
N CYS A 60 -2.30 -44.82 -40.47
CA CYS A 60 -3.21 -45.14 -39.38
C CYS A 60 -4.08 -43.92 -39.05
N LEU A 61 -5.37 -44.17 -38.78
CA LEU A 61 -6.32 -43.12 -38.42
C LEU A 61 -6.78 -43.28 -36.96
N PRO A 62 -6.72 -42.23 -36.12
CA PRO A 62 -7.25 -42.26 -34.75
C PRO A 62 -8.73 -42.65 -34.72
N GLN A 63 -9.12 -43.57 -33.85
CA GLN A 63 -10.50 -44.02 -33.67
C GLN A 63 -11.14 -43.29 -32.47
N HIS A 64 -11.81 -42.17 -32.72
CA HIS A 64 -12.42 -41.34 -31.66
C HIS A 64 -13.65 -42.02 -31.03
N ASP A 65 -14.32 -42.88 -31.77
CA ASP A 65 -15.47 -43.68 -31.37
C ASP A 65 -15.14 -44.79 -30.35
N GLU A 66 -13.85 -45.16 -30.22
CA GLU A 66 -13.36 -46.04 -29.16
C GLU A 66 -13.16 -45.32 -27.82
N LEU A 67 -13.34 -43.99 -27.77
CA LEU A 67 -13.29 -43.17 -26.57
C LEU A 67 -14.67 -42.60 -26.24
N VAL A 68 -15.07 -42.73 -24.97
CA VAL A 68 -16.30 -42.12 -24.45
C VAL A 68 -15.92 -41.06 -23.42
N PRO A 69 -16.26 -39.77 -23.61
CA PRO A 69 -16.07 -38.75 -22.59
C PRO A 69 -16.84 -39.14 -21.33
N PHE A 70 -16.16 -39.19 -20.18
CA PHE A 70 -16.74 -39.73 -18.95
C PHE A 70 -16.84 -38.70 -17.83
N SER A 71 -15.84 -37.85 -17.67
CA SER A 71 -15.81 -36.87 -16.58
C SER A 71 -14.95 -35.67 -16.93
N HIS A 72 -15.30 -34.51 -16.39
CA HIS A 72 -14.59 -33.27 -16.61
C HIS A 72 -14.19 -32.69 -15.26
N VAL A 73 -12.90 -32.75 -14.93
CA VAL A 73 -12.42 -32.35 -13.61
C VAL A 73 -11.57 -31.11 -13.74
N ILE A 74 -12.00 -30.04 -13.08
CA ILE A 74 -11.22 -28.82 -12.98
C ILE A 74 -10.53 -28.85 -11.62
N THR A 75 -9.20 -28.88 -11.66
CA THR A 75 -8.41 -28.85 -10.44
C THR A 75 -8.75 -27.57 -9.64
N PRO A 76 -9.03 -27.67 -8.33
CA PRO A 76 -9.42 -26.53 -7.51
C PRO A 76 -8.45 -25.36 -7.60
N GLU A 77 -8.96 -24.15 -7.37
CA GLU A 77 -8.17 -22.92 -7.49
C GLU A 77 -6.94 -22.85 -6.56
N GLY A 78 -6.89 -23.71 -5.52
CA GLY A 78 -5.78 -23.80 -4.57
C GLY A 78 -4.70 -24.86 -4.85
N SER A 79 -4.79 -25.66 -5.92
CA SER A 79 -3.73 -26.64 -6.27
C SER A 79 -2.54 -25.96 -6.95
N PRO A 80 -1.27 -26.32 -6.62
CA PRO A 80 -0.07 -25.69 -7.18
C PRO A 80 0.00 -25.79 -8.71
N HIS A 81 -0.48 -26.91 -9.25
CA HIS A 81 -0.71 -27.12 -10.69
C HIS A 81 -2.20 -27.31 -10.90
N ARG A 82 -2.75 -26.59 -11.88
CA ARG A 82 -4.16 -26.66 -12.23
C ARG A 82 -4.31 -27.20 -13.63
N PHE A 83 -5.12 -28.22 -13.74
CA PHE A 83 -5.52 -28.80 -15.00
C PHE A 83 -7.04 -28.70 -15.15
N ASP A 84 -7.45 -28.38 -16.37
CA ASP A 84 -8.80 -28.51 -16.86
C ASP A 84 -8.81 -29.81 -17.67
N THR A 85 -9.15 -30.91 -16.99
CA THR A 85 -8.88 -32.26 -17.50
C THR A 85 -10.17 -32.96 -17.91
N TRP A 86 -10.24 -33.35 -19.18
CA TRP A 86 -11.25 -34.25 -19.69
C TRP A 86 -10.77 -35.70 -19.55
N PHE A 87 -11.58 -36.53 -18.89
CA PHE A 87 -11.35 -37.96 -18.74
C PHE A 87 -12.22 -38.73 -19.72
N PHE A 88 -11.61 -39.73 -20.35
CA PHE A 88 -12.26 -40.60 -21.33
C PHE A 88 -12.19 -42.06 -20.87
N LEU A 89 -13.23 -42.83 -21.19
CA LEU A 89 -13.23 -44.28 -21.08
C LEU A 89 -12.82 -44.89 -22.42
N ALA A 90 -11.88 -45.81 -22.39
CA ALA A 90 -11.50 -46.66 -23.51
C ALA A 90 -11.75 -48.13 -23.15
N ARG A 91 -12.24 -48.93 -24.10
CA ARG A 91 -12.33 -50.39 -23.93
C ARG A 91 -11.18 -51.04 -24.66
N ILE A 92 -10.27 -51.66 -23.92
CA ILE A 92 -9.13 -52.36 -24.50
C ILE A 92 -9.55 -53.79 -24.88
N ALA A 93 -9.34 -54.18 -26.13
CA ALA A 93 -9.63 -55.53 -26.58
C ALA A 93 -8.57 -56.51 -26.05
N ALA A 94 -8.96 -57.77 -25.85
CA ALA A 94 -8.03 -58.81 -25.39
C ALA A 94 -6.83 -59.00 -26.35
N THR A 95 -6.98 -58.66 -27.63
CA THR A 95 -5.93 -58.67 -28.64
C THR A 95 -4.89 -57.56 -28.47
N ASP A 96 -5.26 -56.44 -27.85
CA ASP A 96 -4.34 -55.30 -27.63
C ASP A 96 -3.56 -55.45 -26.31
N MET A 97 -4.08 -56.23 -25.36
CA MET A 97 -3.49 -56.45 -24.03
C MET A 97 -2.03 -56.94 -24.04
N PRO A 98 -1.60 -57.88 -24.90
CA PRO A 98 -0.21 -58.37 -24.92
C PRO A 98 0.81 -57.29 -25.31
N HIS A 99 0.36 -56.20 -25.92
CA HIS A 99 1.22 -55.12 -26.41
C HIS A 99 1.36 -53.97 -25.42
N VAL A 100 0.62 -53.98 -24.29
CA VAL A 100 0.67 -52.91 -23.28
C VAL A 100 2.05 -52.89 -22.60
N GLN A 101 2.81 -51.82 -22.81
CA GLN A 101 4.16 -51.66 -22.26
C GLN A 101 4.38 -50.21 -21.81
N THR A 102 4.85 -50.01 -20.58
CA THR A 102 5.19 -48.67 -20.06
C THR A 102 6.39 -48.07 -20.77
N HIS A 103 6.46 -46.73 -20.79
CA HIS A 103 7.64 -46.02 -21.25
C HIS A 103 8.59 -45.74 -20.08
N ASP A 104 9.85 -46.18 -20.18
CA ASP A 104 10.84 -46.12 -19.11
C ASP A 104 11.28 -44.68 -18.71
N SER A 105 10.83 -43.64 -19.42
CA SER A 105 11.26 -42.25 -19.17
C SER A 105 10.41 -41.49 -18.16
N GLU A 106 9.12 -41.82 -18.02
CA GLU A 106 8.18 -41.10 -17.13
C GLU A 106 7.45 -42.03 -16.14
N LEU A 107 7.31 -43.32 -16.45
CA LEU A 107 6.64 -44.31 -15.59
C LEU A 107 7.65 -45.36 -15.11
N GLU A 108 7.94 -45.36 -13.81
CA GLU A 108 8.79 -46.39 -13.18
C GLU A 108 7.96 -47.58 -12.70
N GLY A 109 8.37 -48.80 -13.07
CA GLY A 109 7.79 -50.06 -12.59
C GLY A 109 6.86 -50.77 -13.59
N ALA A 110 6.22 -51.85 -13.13
CA ALA A 110 5.35 -52.68 -13.97
C ALA A 110 3.92 -52.10 -14.07
N CYS A 111 3.35 -52.11 -15.28
CA CYS A 111 1.93 -51.83 -15.49
C CYS A 111 1.07 -52.93 -14.85
N MET A 112 0.01 -52.54 -14.13
CA MET A 112 -0.92 -53.47 -13.51
C MET A 112 -2.37 -53.12 -13.84
N TRP A 113 -3.18 -54.15 -14.04
CA TRP A 113 -4.62 -54.02 -14.19
C TRP A 113 -5.28 -54.31 -12.85
N LEU A 114 -5.96 -53.31 -12.29
CA LEU A 114 -6.66 -53.39 -11.00
C LEU A 114 -8.16 -53.16 -11.21
N SER A 115 -8.98 -53.86 -10.44
CA SER A 115 -10.37 -53.44 -10.28
C SER A 115 -10.44 -52.14 -9.45
N PRO A 116 -11.48 -51.31 -9.64
CA PRO A 116 -11.63 -50.08 -8.83
C PRO A 116 -11.62 -50.35 -7.33
N ARG A 117 -12.16 -51.50 -6.91
CA ARG A 117 -12.20 -51.93 -5.51
C ARG A 117 -10.80 -52.25 -4.97
N GLU A 118 -9.97 -52.96 -5.73
CA GLU A 118 -8.59 -53.24 -5.35
C GLU A 118 -7.75 -51.96 -5.27
N ALA A 119 -7.92 -51.04 -6.22
CA ALA A 119 -7.23 -49.75 -6.20
C ALA A 119 -7.62 -48.92 -4.97
N LEU A 120 -8.90 -48.83 -4.63
CA LEU A 120 -9.37 -48.12 -3.43
C LEU A 120 -8.93 -48.80 -2.14
N ALA A 121 -8.95 -50.13 -2.08
CA ALA A 121 -8.45 -50.88 -0.94
C ALA A 121 -6.94 -50.61 -0.74
N GLY A 122 -6.14 -50.69 -1.81
CA GLY A 122 -4.71 -50.39 -1.75
C GLY A 122 -4.41 -48.93 -1.40
N TYR A 123 -5.27 -47.97 -1.79
CA TYR A 123 -5.17 -46.60 -1.31
C TYR A 123 -5.44 -46.49 0.20
N SER A 124 -6.48 -47.17 0.70
CA SER A 124 -6.82 -47.16 2.12
C SER A 124 -5.75 -47.78 3.01
N THR A 125 -5.03 -48.79 2.51
CA THR A 125 -3.91 -49.44 3.20
C THR A 125 -2.58 -48.70 3.01
N GLY A 126 -2.54 -47.63 2.21
CA GLY A 126 -1.33 -46.89 1.89
C GLY A 126 -0.39 -47.58 0.89
N SER A 127 -0.83 -48.68 0.26
CA SER A 127 -0.09 -49.42 -0.76
C SER A 127 -0.07 -48.70 -2.12
N PHE A 128 -1.06 -47.84 -2.40
CA PHE A 128 -1.11 -46.98 -3.58
C PHE A 128 -1.31 -45.51 -3.20
N ALA A 129 -0.70 -44.60 -3.96
CA ALA A 129 -0.93 -43.17 -3.84
C ALA A 129 -1.63 -42.67 -5.11
N PHE A 130 -2.83 -42.10 -4.97
CA PHE A 130 -3.59 -41.54 -6.08
C PHE A 130 -3.81 -40.04 -5.90
N ALA A 131 -3.82 -39.32 -7.01
CA ALA A 131 -4.25 -37.92 -7.03
C ALA A 131 -5.77 -37.84 -6.82
N THR A 132 -6.24 -36.73 -6.25
CA THR A 132 -7.67 -36.51 -5.92
C THR A 132 -8.64 -36.83 -7.09
N PRO A 133 -8.37 -36.42 -8.35
CA PRO A 133 -9.25 -36.77 -9.47
C PRO A 133 -9.37 -38.28 -9.70
N GLN A 134 -8.25 -39.02 -9.57
CA GLN A 134 -8.24 -40.48 -9.75
C GLN A 134 -9.10 -41.18 -8.68
N LEU A 135 -9.04 -40.74 -7.43
CA LEU A 135 -9.89 -41.28 -6.35
C LEU A 135 -11.39 -41.08 -6.61
N TYR A 136 -11.76 -39.92 -7.16
CA TYR A 136 -13.13 -39.61 -7.53
C TYR A 136 -13.64 -40.54 -8.64
N LEU A 137 -12.82 -40.74 -9.68
CA LEU A 137 -13.13 -41.66 -10.78
C LEU A 137 -13.24 -43.10 -10.29
N LEU A 138 -12.34 -43.55 -9.42
CA LEU A 138 -12.39 -44.90 -8.84
C LEU A 138 -13.66 -45.11 -8.00
N HIS A 139 -14.09 -44.10 -7.23
CA HIS A 139 -15.36 -44.15 -6.50
C HIS A 139 -16.57 -44.20 -7.43
N GLN A 140 -16.55 -43.44 -8.54
CA GLN A 140 -17.60 -43.48 -9.56
C GLN A 140 -17.67 -44.84 -10.23
N PHE A 141 -16.52 -45.42 -10.62
CA PHE A 141 -16.47 -46.76 -11.23
C PHE A 141 -16.99 -47.85 -10.29
N ASN A 142 -16.72 -47.75 -8.99
CA ASN A 142 -17.17 -48.72 -7.99
C ASN A 142 -18.71 -48.70 -7.77
N GLN A 143 -19.44 -47.73 -8.32
CA GLN A 143 -20.91 -47.70 -8.31
C GLN A 143 -21.53 -48.63 -9.38
N PHE A 144 -20.75 -49.05 -10.38
CA PHE A 144 -21.23 -49.88 -11.47
C PHE A 144 -20.88 -51.36 -11.24
N PRO A 145 -21.85 -52.29 -11.36
CA PRO A 145 -21.62 -53.71 -11.09
C PRO A 145 -20.88 -54.43 -12.23
N THR A 146 -20.90 -53.89 -13.45
CA THR A 146 -20.25 -54.49 -14.64
C THR A 146 -19.66 -53.43 -15.56
N LEU A 147 -18.64 -53.80 -16.34
CA LEU A 147 -18.06 -52.94 -17.38
C LEU A 147 -19.12 -52.51 -18.40
N GLN A 148 -20.05 -53.40 -18.75
CA GLN A 148 -21.13 -53.10 -19.69
C GLN A 148 -22.08 -52.02 -19.14
N ALA A 149 -22.43 -52.09 -17.85
CA ALA A 149 -23.28 -51.07 -17.21
C ALA A 149 -22.59 -49.70 -17.18
N LEU A 150 -21.30 -49.65 -16.83
CA LEU A 150 -20.49 -48.42 -16.89
C LEU A 150 -20.45 -47.84 -18.31
N TRP A 151 -20.18 -48.69 -19.30
CA TRP A 151 -20.06 -48.26 -20.70
C TRP A 151 -21.37 -47.72 -21.27
N THR A 152 -22.49 -48.41 -21.01
CA THR A 152 -23.81 -47.95 -21.44
C THR A 152 -24.22 -46.64 -20.76
N ALA A 153 -23.95 -46.48 -19.47
CA ALA A 153 -24.22 -45.22 -18.76
C ALA A 153 -23.40 -44.06 -19.34
N ALA A 154 -22.09 -44.24 -19.49
CA ALA A 154 -21.21 -43.22 -20.05
C ALA A 154 -21.59 -42.82 -21.48
N MET A 155 -21.98 -43.79 -22.32
CA MET A 155 -22.45 -43.50 -23.68
C MET A 155 -23.75 -42.70 -23.70
N ASN A 156 -24.68 -42.98 -22.78
CA ASN A 156 -25.92 -42.21 -22.68
C ASN A 156 -25.63 -40.77 -22.23
N ASP A 157 -24.83 -40.59 -21.18
CA ASP A 157 -24.46 -39.27 -20.67
C ASP A 157 -23.72 -38.44 -21.74
N ALA A 158 -22.80 -39.07 -22.48
CA ALA A 158 -22.07 -38.42 -23.57
C ALA A 158 -22.98 -38.02 -24.75
N ARG A 159 -23.99 -38.83 -25.08
CA ARG A 159 -24.98 -38.51 -26.13
C ARG A 159 -25.90 -37.36 -25.72
N GLU A 160 -26.29 -37.31 -24.45
CA GLU A 160 -27.16 -36.27 -23.90
C GLU A 160 -26.40 -34.98 -23.55
N GLY A 161 -25.07 -35.00 -23.55
CA GLY A 161 -24.22 -33.86 -23.15
C GLY A 161 -24.19 -33.64 -21.63
N ASN A 162 -24.60 -34.63 -20.85
CA ASN A 162 -24.74 -34.58 -19.39
C ASN A 162 -23.45 -34.99 -18.67
N ILE A 163 -22.31 -34.39 -19.04
CA ILE A 163 -21.03 -34.65 -18.37
C ILE A 163 -20.75 -33.52 -17.39
N PRO A 164 -21.02 -33.70 -16.08
CA PRO A 164 -20.86 -32.64 -15.10
C PRO A 164 -19.39 -32.28 -14.90
N SER A 165 -19.09 -30.98 -14.88
CA SER A 165 -17.79 -30.48 -14.44
C SER A 165 -17.68 -30.61 -12.92
N VAL A 166 -16.76 -31.45 -12.45
CA VAL A 166 -16.53 -31.69 -11.02
C VAL A 166 -15.37 -30.82 -10.52
N LEU A 167 -15.59 -30.13 -9.41
CA LEU A 167 -14.59 -29.37 -8.65
C LEU A 167 -14.27 -30.12 -7.34
N PRO A 168 -13.39 -31.13 -7.36
CA PRO A 168 -13.17 -32.01 -6.21
C PRO A 168 -12.46 -31.27 -5.08
N GLN A 169 -12.98 -31.35 -3.85
CA GLN A 169 -12.29 -30.81 -2.68
C GLN A 169 -11.10 -31.69 -2.31
N ARG A 170 -9.99 -31.08 -1.87
CA ARG A 170 -8.78 -31.81 -1.47
C ARG A 170 -9.10 -32.67 -0.24
N LEU A 171 -9.02 -33.98 -0.38
CA LEU A 171 -9.14 -34.90 0.75
C LEU A 171 -7.88 -34.76 1.65
N PRO A 172 -8.02 -34.77 2.98
CA PRO A 172 -6.87 -34.76 3.88
C PRO A 172 -6.02 -36.03 3.67
N PRO A 173 -4.68 -35.95 3.78
CA PRO A 173 -3.85 -37.13 3.68
C PRO A 173 -4.19 -38.11 4.81
N THR A 174 -4.57 -39.34 4.46
CA THR A 174 -4.72 -40.43 5.43
C THR A 174 -3.35 -40.78 6.00
N LYS A 175 -3.13 -40.48 7.28
CA LYS A 175 -1.96 -40.98 8.02
C LYS A 175 -2.10 -42.50 8.16
N ALA A 176 -1.05 -43.23 7.81
CA ALA A 176 -0.91 -44.66 8.03
C ALA A 176 -1.31 -45.03 9.47
N HIS A 177 -2.22 -46.00 9.60
CA HIS A 177 -2.70 -46.50 10.88
C HIS A 177 -1.55 -47.15 11.67
N GLY A 178 -1.24 -46.59 12.84
CA GLY A 178 -0.58 -47.29 13.93
C GLY A 178 -1.63 -47.80 14.91
N LYS A 179 -1.82 -49.12 14.91
CA LYS A 179 -2.49 -50.01 15.88
C LYS A 179 -3.97 -49.78 16.20
N GLU A 180 -4.72 -50.85 15.94
CA GLU A 180 -6.08 -51.13 16.39
C GLU A 180 -6.22 -51.00 17.92
N ASP A 181 -7.19 -50.21 18.35
CA ASP A 181 -7.95 -50.50 19.57
C ASP A 181 -9.42 -50.56 19.17
N ALA A 182 -10.05 -51.70 19.44
CA ALA A 182 -11.43 -51.99 19.08
C ALA A 182 -12.39 -51.01 19.78
N VAL A 183 -13.21 -50.31 18.99
CA VAL A 183 -14.32 -49.48 19.49
C VAL A 183 -15.63 -50.08 19.00
N GLN A 184 -16.44 -50.53 19.96
CA GLN A 184 -17.83 -50.94 19.79
C GLN A 184 -18.68 -49.80 19.23
N PRO A 185 -19.80 -50.09 18.52
CA PRO A 185 -20.65 -49.06 17.94
C PRO A 185 -21.41 -48.32 19.06
N SER A 186 -21.00 -47.10 19.38
CA SER A 186 -21.74 -46.22 20.28
C SER A 186 -22.77 -45.39 19.51
N GLN A 187 -23.99 -45.53 20.01
CA GLN A 187 -25.23 -44.83 19.72
C GLN A 187 -25.10 -43.30 19.56
N ASP A 188 -26.11 -42.73 18.91
CA ASP A 188 -26.39 -41.30 18.74
C ASP A 188 -25.89 -40.43 19.92
N VAL A 189 -24.81 -39.69 19.69
CA VAL A 189 -24.31 -38.66 20.61
C VAL A 189 -24.80 -37.30 20.10
N GLU A 190 -25.77 -36.73 20.80
CA GLU A 190 -26.03 -35.28 20.78
C GLU A 190 -24.70 -34.52 20.96
N PRO A 191 -24.46 -33.43 20.21
CA PRO A 191 -23.16 -32.75 20.23
C PRO A 191 -22.90 -32.19 21.64
N ALA A 192 -21.92 -32.78 22.33
CA ALA A 192 -21.43 -32.28 23.60
C ALA A 192 -20.97 -30.82 23.46
N PRO A 193 -21.18 -29.96 24.48
CA PRO A 193 -20.79 -28.56 24.42
C PRO A 193 -19.28 -28.43 24.14
N SER A 194 -18.94 -27.90 22.97
CA SER A 194 -17.56 -27.71 22.55
C SER A 194 -16.84 -26.81 23.56
N ARG A 195 -15.74 -27.28 24.15
CA ARG A 195 -14.88 -26.44 25.01
C ARG A 195 -14.54 -25.13 24.29
N PRO A 196 -14.54 -23.98 24.99
CA PRO A 196 -14.21 -22.70 24.37
C PRO A 196 -12.81 -22.74 23.76
N ARG A 197 -12.70 -22.27 22.51
CA ARG A 197 -11.43 -22.24 21.78
C ARG A 197 -10.50 -21.22 22.42
N ARG A 198 -9.20 -21.51 22.44
CA ARG A 198 -8.20 -20.55 22.95
C ARG A 198 -7.94 -19.49 21.89
N VAL A 199 -8.12 -18.22 22.24
CA VAL A 199 -7.88 -17.09 21.35
C VAL A 199 -6.90 -16.12 22.00
N ALA A 200 -5.77 -15.87 21.35
CA ALA A 200 -4.76 -14.93 21.80
C ALA A 200 -4.50 -13.85 20.74
N PHE A 201 -4.06 -12.67 21.20
CA PHE A 201 -3.52 -11.64 20.31
C PHE A 201 -2.00 -11.72 20.34
N THR A 202 -1.35 -11.60 19.19
CA THR A 202 0.11 -11.58 19.13
C THR A 202 0.62 -10.28 19.77
N GLY A 203 1.42 -10.39 20.84
CA GLY A 203 1.87 -9.24 21.62
C GLY A 203 2.62 -8.18 20.80
N THR A 204 3.42 -8.60 19.83
CA THR A 204 4.12 -7.70 18.89
C THR A 204 3.14 -6.88 18.04
N SER A 205 2.08 -7.50 17.52
CA SER A 205 1.06 -6.81 16.71
C SER A 205 0.27 -5.79 17.54
N VAL A 206 -0.05 -6.13 18.79
CA VAL A 206 -0.72 -5.21 19.73
C VAL A 206 0.19 -4.02 20.05
N ALA A 207 1.48 -4.25 20.34
CA ALA A 207 2.44 -3.19 20.62
C ALA A 207 2.57 -2.22 19.43
N VAL A 208 2.69 -2.75 18.21
CA VAL A 208 2.75 -1.93 16.98
C VAL A 208 1.45 -1.14 16.79
N SER A 209 0.28 -1.77 16.95
CA SER A 209 -1.03 -1.10 16.86
C SER A 209 -1.15 0.03 17.90
N CYS A 210 -0.72 -0.21 19.14
CA CYS A 210 -0.69 0.80 20.20
C CYS A 210 0.25 1.97 19.87
N LEU A 211 1.43 1.71 19.31
CA LEU A 211 2.35 2.76 18.87
C LEU A 211 1.72 3.65 17.77
N PHE A 212 1.02 3.05 16.81
CA PHE A 212 0.29 3.82 15.79
C PHE A 212 -0.86 4.64 16.40
N LEU A 213 -1.59 4.08 17.37
CA LEU A 213 -2.64 4.83 18.09
C LEU A 213 -2.06 6.01 18.87
N ILE A 214 -0.98 5.81 19.63
CA ILE A 214 -0.30 6.88 20.37
C ILE A 214 0.15 7.98 19.42
N ASN A 215 0.78 7.61 18.30
CA ASN A 215 1.20 8.56 17.28
C ASN A 215 0.01 9.38 16.75
N LEU A 216 -1.13 8.75 16.45
CA LEU A 216 -2.35 9.44 15.99
C LEU A 216 -2.92 10.41 17.03
N VAL A 217 -2.98 9.99 18.30
CA VAL A 217 -3.51 10.81 19.40
C VAL A 217 -2.58 11.99 19.72
N VAL A 218 -1.27 11.83 19.55
CA VAL A 218 -0.27 12.89 19.80
C VAL A 218 -0.10 13.83 18.60
N MET A 219 -0.54 13.46 17.39
CA MET A 219 -0.39 14.29 16.19
C MET A 219 -0.88 15.75 16.33
N PRO A 220 -2.03 16.05 16.96
CA PRO A 220 -2.45 17.44 17.18
C PRO A 220 -1.48 18.25 18.05
N LEU A 221 -0.67 17.60 18.88
CA LEU A 221 0.30 18.22 19.78
C LEU A 221 1.70 18.35 19.15
N LYS A 222 1.94 17.70 18.01
CA LYS A 222 3.19 17.80 17.23
C LYS A 222 3.67 19.24 16.99
N PRO A 223 2.80 20.25 16.75
CA PRO A 223 3.28 21.60 16.48
C PRO A 223 4.12 22.21 17.61
N TYR A 224 3.91 21.78 18.86
CA TYR A 224 4.67 22.26 20.03
C TYR A 224 6.13 21.80 20.08
N LEU A 225 6.59 21.00 19.11
CA LEU A 225 8.02 20.80 18.87
C LEU A 225 8.71 22.10 18.41
N THR A 226 7.93 23.02 17.83
CA THR A 226 8.41 24.30 17.29
C THR A 226 7.67 25.49 17.91
N GLU A 227 6.35 25.37 18.13
CA GLU A 227 5.53 26.41 18.73
C GLU A 227 5.80 26.51 20.26
N PRO A 228 5.84 27.72 20.83
CA PRO A 228 6.01 27.91 22.26
C PRO A 228 4.85 27.30 23.06
N LEU A 229 5.16 26.76 24.25
CA LEU A 229 4.17 26.27 25.19
C LEU A 229 3.43 27.43 25.90
N PRO A 230 2.16 27.23 26.31
CA PRO A 230 1.33 28.29 26.91
C PRO A 230 1.84 28.86 28.25
N VAL A 231 2.82 28.20 28.90
CA VAL A 231 3.18 28.44 30.31
C VAL A 231 4.47 29.26 30.47
N SER A 232 5.09 29.73 29.39
CA SER A 232 6.32 30.53 29.53
C SER A 232 5.98 32.02 29.73
N GLU A 233 6.16 32.48 30.98
CA GLU A 233 5.92 33.85 31.44
C GLU A 233 6.94 34.87 30.87
N ALA A 234 7.98 34.42 30.17
CA ALA A 234 9.13 35.24 29.78
C ALA A 234 9.13 35.72 28.31
N PHE A 235 8.07 35.49 27.54
CA PHE A 235 8.08 35.79 26.10
C PHE A 235 8.03 37.30 25.81
N ARG A 236 9.08 37.82 25.16
CA ARG A 236 9.20 39.21 24.66
C ARG A 236 8.92 40.26 25.74
N ALA A 237 9.81 40.34 26.72
CA ALA A 237 9.83 41.44 27.69
C ALA A 237 9.72 42.80 26.95
N PRO A 238 8.62 43.57 27.12
CA PRO A 238 8.35 44.78 26.33
C PRO A 238 9.40 45.88 26.49
N SER A 239 10.22 45.79 27.54
CA SER A 239 11.31 46.73 27.82
C SER A 239 12.54 46.55 26.92
N LEU A 240 12.70 45.38 26.29
CA LEU A 240 13.90 45.00 25.52
C LEU A 240 13.61 44.72 24.04
N PHE A 241 12.39 44.29 23.71
CA PHE A 241 12.02 43.89 22.36
C PHE A 241 11.15 44.97 21.68
N PRO A 242 11.36 45.26 20.37
CA PRO A 242 10.51 46.21 19.67
C PRO A 242 9.05 45.81 19.79
N ALA A 243 8.19 46.78 20.10
CA ALA A 243 6.77 46.57 19.92
C ALA A 243 6.55 46.12 18.46
N VAL A 244 5.70 45.11 18.25
CA VAL A 244 5.37 44.65 16.88
C VAL A 244 4.54 45.71 16.14
N ALA A 245 3.96 46.66 16.89
CA ALA A 245 2.97 47.63 16.45
C ALA A 245 3.33 49.15 16.58
N PRO A 246 4.58 49.64 16.48
CA PRO A 246 4.77 51.07 16.27
C PRO A 246 4.35 51.42 14.83
N PRO A 247 3.76 52.59 14.60
CA PRO A 247 3.57 53.09 13.25
C PRO A 247 4.95 53.23 12.59
N LEU A 248 5.12 52.63 11.42
CA LEU A 248 6.30 52.86 10.56
C LEU A 248 6.29 54.29 10.00
N ALA A 249 5.24 55.08 10.28
CA ALA A 249 5.15 56.50 10.01
C ALA A 249 5.47 57.30 11.27
N SER A 250 6.51 58.14 11.19
CA SER A 250 6.82 59.14 12.20
C SER A 250 5.63 60.08 12.38
N THR A 251 4.91 59.95 13.48
CA THR A 251 3.99 61.00 13.94
C THR A 251 4.74 61.82 14.98
N ASN A 252 5.08 63.06 14.63
CA ASN A 252 5.55 64.13 15.52
C ASN A 252 7.02 64.13 15.98
N GLY A 253 7.98 63.91 15.08
CA GLY A 253 9.37 64.38 15.28
C GLY A 253 10.17 63.78 16.45
N GLN A 254 9.62 62.85 17.22
CA GLN A 254 10.36 62.04 18.20
C GLN A 254 10.85 60.77 17.52
N GLN A 255 12.16 60.72 17.30
CA GLN A 255 12.88 59.66 16.61
C GLN A 255 13.02 58.45 17.54
N GLN A 256 12.00 57.60 17.64
CA GLN A 256 12.20 56.26 18.21
C GLN A 256 13.17 55.48 17.32
N PRO A 257 14.17 54.77 17.88
CA PRO A 257 15.04 53.92 17.09
C PRO A 257 14.18 52.88 16.39
N GLY A 258 14.26 52.83 15.05
CA GLY A 258 13.50 51.88 14.24
C GLY A 258 13.80 50.42 14.64
N PRO A 259 12.93 49.46 14.28
CA PRO A 259 13.05 48.06 14.70
C PRO A 259 14.44 47.45 14.43
N VAL A 260 15.09 47.87 13.34
CA VAL A 260 16.43 47.40 12.95
C VAL A 260 17.49 47.75 14.01
N ALA A 261 17.52 48.98 14.51
CA ALA A 261 18.53 49.41 15.48
C ALA A 261 18.39 48.68 16.83
N GLN A 262 17.20 48.19 17.16
CA GLN A 262 16.98 47.35 18.35
C GLN A 262 17.46 45.92 18.11
N PHE A 263 17.19 45.35 16.94
CA PHE A 263 17.70 44.04 16.56
C PHE A 263 19.23 44.01 16.44
N GLU A 264 19.86 45.06 15.92
CA GLU A 264 21.31 45.21 15.87
C GLU A 264 21.96 45.16 17.27
N ARG A 265 21.28 45.71 18.29
CA ARG A 265 21.77 45.65 19.68
C ARG A 265 21.66 44.25 20.26
N LEU A 266 20.57 43.55 19.97
CA LEU A 266 20.32 42.19 20.49
C LEU A 266 21.16 41.12 19.77
N TYR A 267 21.30 41.25 18.45
CA TYR A 267 21.92 40.26 17.58
C TYR A 267 23.09 40.90 16.83
N ASN A 268 24.30 40.68 17.31
CA ASN A 268 25.54 41.17 16.69
C ASN A 268 26.65 40.13 16.80
N ALA A 269 27.82 40.45 16.25
CA ALA A 269 28.98 39.55 16.24
C ALA A 269 29.47 39.13 17.64
N GLY A 270 29.17 39.92 18.68
CA GLY A 270 29.53 39.61 20.07
C GLY A 270 28.47 38.80 20.82
N THR A 271 27.20 38.90 20.44
CA THR A 271 26.09 38.17 21.11
C THR A 271 25.79 36.82 20.45
N LEU A 272 26.06 36.66 19.16
CA LEU A 272 25.89 35.39 18.44
C LEU A 272 27.19 34.58 18.44
N PRO A 273 27.15 33.24 18.61
CA PRO A 273 28.33 32.38 18.50
C PRO A 273 29.01 32.59 17.14
N PRO A 274 30.34 32.58 16.96
CA PRO A 274 31.03 33.02 15.74
C PRO A 274 30.83 32.11 14.50
N ASP A 275 30.57 30.81 14.67
CA ASP A 275 30.53 29.83 13.57
C ASP A 275 29.11 29.41 13.12
N VAL A 276 28.08 30.03 13.68
CA VAL A 276 26.67 29.65 13.48
C VAL A 276 25.97 30.55 12.45
N SER A 277 25.56 30.01 11.30
CA SER A 277 24.83 30.80 10.28
C SER A 277 23.35 31.01 10.61
N TYR A 278 22.79 30.21 11.52
CA TYR A 278 21.38 30.23 11.92
C TYR A 278 21.25 30.02 13.43
N PHE A 279 20.60 30.95 14.11
CA PHE A 279 20.39 30.91 15.56
C PHE A 279 18.91 31.13 15.87
N TYR A 280 18.33 30.19 16.62
CA TYR A 280 16.99 30.35 17.17
C TYR A 280 17.09 30.89 18.60
N ASP A 281 16.48 32.04 18.85
CA ASP A 281 16.35 32.62 20.19
C ASP A 281 15.07 32.09 20.86
N PRO A 282 15.18 31.15 21.82
CA PRO A 282 14.00 30.56 22.47
C PRO A 282 13.32 31.52 23.46
N VAL A 283 14.01 32.58 23.90
CA VAL A 283 13.46 33.55 24.87
C VAL A 283 12.53 34.54 24.16
N HIS A 284 12.96 35.04 23.00
CA HIS A 284 12.18 36.02 22.23
C HIS A 284 11.34 35.38 21.11
N VAL A 285 11.54 34.08 20.85
CA VAL A 285 10.94 33.31 19.75
C VAL A 285 11.23 34.02 18.43
N VAL A 286 12.51 34.04 18.07
CA VAL A 286 13.03 34.76 16.90
C VAL A 286 14.02 33.87 16.16
N GLU A 287 13.91 33.85 14.84
CA GLU A 287 14.90 33.22 13.96
C GLU A 287 15.89 34.29 13.50
N VAL A 288 17.19 34.04 13.71
CA VAL A 288 18.27 34.96 13.36
C VAL A 288 19.22 34.26 12.41
N MET A 289 19.55 34.90 11.30
CA MET A 289 20.47 34.37 10.30
C MET A 289 21.58 35.36 10.01
N ARG A 290 22.75 34.77 9.72
CA ARG A 290 23.98 35.46 9.40
C ARG A 290 24.55 34.84 8.14
N THR A 291 24.77 35.66 7.12
CA THR A 291 25.47 35.26 5.89
C THR A 291 26.66 36.16 5.65
N GLY A 292 27.86 35.58 5.60
CA GLY A 292 29.07 36.27 5.18
C GLY A 292 29.21 36.25 3.66
N VAL A 293 29.50 37.41 3.08
CA VAL A 293 29.56 37.62 1.63
C VAL A 293 30.85 38.39 1.28
N SER A 294 31.54 37.95 0.23
CA SER A 294 32.76 38.59 -0.28
C SER A 294 32.42 39.59 -1.40
N SER A 295 33.21 40.65 -1.53
CA SER A 295 33.10 41.62 -2.64
C SER A 295 33.25 41.01 -4.04
N THR A 296 33.88 39.83 -4.17
CA THR A 296 33.99 39.06 -5.42
C THR A 296 32.66 38.46 -5.87
N SER A 297 31.66 38.38 -4.99
CA SER A 297 30.34 37.86 -5.33
C SER A 297 29.48 38.85 -6.12
N CYS A 298 29.97 40.08 -6.38
CA CYS A 298 29.28 41.12 -7.13
C CYS A 298 29.30 40.93 -8.66
N ASP A 299 30.09 39.98 -9.18
CA ASP A 299 30.10 39.65 -10.62
C ASP A 299 28.75 39.08 -11.10
N ASP A 300 27.99 38.47 -10.19
CA ASP A 300 26.63 37.97 -10.44
C ASP A 300 25.72 38.35 -9.25
N ALA A 301 24.97 39.43 -9.42
CA ALA A 301 24.05 39.96 -8.41
C ALA A 301 22.94 38.97 -8.04
N ASP A 302 22.50 38.11 -8.96
CA ASP A 302 21.44 37.12 -8.69
C ASP A 302 22.00 35.95 -7.87
N ALA A 303 23.22 35.49 -8.18
CA ALA A 303 23.93 34.51 -7.35
C ALA A 303 24.22 35.05 -5.95
N LEU A 304 24.59 36.32 -5.85
CA LEU A 304 24.78 37.01 -4.58
C LEU A 304 23.51 36.98 -3.72
N VAL A 305 22.41 37.48 -4.26
CA VAL A 305 21.13 37.54 -3.54
C VAL A 305 20.65 36.15 -3.18
N THR A 306 20.73 35.16 -4.07
CA THR A 306 20.29 33.79 -3.78
C THR A 306 21.14 33.05 -2.75
N SER A 307 22.38 33.50 -2.51
CA SER A 307 23.25 32.94 -1.46
C SER A 307 22.86 33.34 -0.04
N VAL A 308 22.07 34.42 0.12
CA VAL A 308 21.69 34.95 1.43
C VAL A 308 20.58 34.09 2.07
N LEU A 309 20.71 33.82 3.37
CA LEU A 309 19.72 33.04 4.10
C LEU A 309 18.43 33.87 4.33
N GLY A 310 17.28 33.28 4.05
CA GLY A 310 15.97 33.93 4.27
C GLY A 310 15.45 34.79 3.12
N VAL A 311 16.19 34.88 2.01
CA VAL A 311 15.85 35.65 0.80
C VAL A 311 14.47 35.42 0.20
N PRO A 312 13.84 34.22 0.29
CA PRO A 312 12.45 34.07 -0.15
C PRO A 312 11.48 35.07 0.48
N PHE A 313 11.77 35.52 1.69
CA PHE A 313 10.93 36.45 2.45
C PHE A 313 11.33 37.91 2.27
N PHE A 314 12.34 38.21 1.43
CA PHE A 314 12.82 39.57 1.21
C PHE A 314 11.98 40.24 0.11
N PRO A 315 11.48 41.47 0.36
CA PRO A 315 10.94 42.33 -0.69
C PRO A 315 11.98 42.61 -1.80
N PRO A 316 11.54 42.88 -3.04
CA PRO A 316 12.43 43.22 -4.15
C PRO A 316 13.36 44.41 -3.87
N ASP A 317 12.87 45.46 -3.20
CA ASP A 317 13.63 46.65 -2.82
C ASP A 317 14.70 46.37 -1.77
N VAL A 318 14.45 45.42 -0.85
CA VAL A 318 15.46 44.97 0.10
C VAL A 318 16.56 44.18 -0.60
N LYS A 319 16.21 43.34 -1.58
CA LYS A 319 17.18 42.59 -2.38
C LYS A 319 18.12 43.54 -3.14
N SER A 320 17.57 44.54 -3.83
CA SER A 320 18.40 45.52 -4.56
C SER A 320 19.25 46.36 -3.60
N ALA A 321 18.69 46.81 -2.47
CA ALA A 321 19.44 47.62 -1.51
C ALA A 321 20.62 46.86 -0.86
N ILE A 322 20.50 45.54 -0.67
CA ILE A 322 21.60 44.69 -0.20
C ILE A 322 22.69 44.58 -1.28
N VAL A 323 22.32 44.37 -2.55
CA VAL A 323 23.28 44.33 -3.66
C VAL A 323 24.01 45.66 -3.77
N ASP A 324 23.28 46.78 -3.75
CA ASP A 324 23.88 48.12 -3.83
C ASP A 324 24.82 48.38 -2.64
N ALA A 325 24.44 47.97 -1.44
CA ALA A 325 25.27 48.11 -0.24
C ALA A 325 26.56 47.27 -0.31
N VAL A 326 26.48 46.03 -0.79
CA VAL A 326 27.61 45.11 -0.86
C VAL A 326 28.51 45.41 -2.07
N CYS A 327 27.96 45.89 -3.18
CA CYS A 327 28.70 46.07 -4.44
C CYS A 327 29.19 47.50 -4.67
N SER A 328 28.62 48.51 -4.01
CA SER A 328 29.21 49.86 -3.92
C SER A 328 30.60 49.87 -3.27
N LEU A 329 30.97 48.79 -2.56
CA LEU A 329 32.33 48.53 -2.07
C LEU A 329 33.41 48.37 -3.16
N SER A 330 33.02 48.03 -4.40
CA SER A 330 33.98 47.88 -5.51
C SER A 330 34.48 49.23 -6.03
N SER A 331 33.72 50.30 -5.79
CA SER A 331 34.09 51.67 -6.13
C SER A 331 34.57 52.40 -4.89
N ASN A 332 35.84 52.77 -4.89
CA ASN A 332 36.64 53.49 -3.88
C ASN A 332 36.00 54.78 -3.27
N ALA A 333 34.81 54.69 -2.65
CA ALA A 333 34.11 55.82 -2.05
C ALA A 333 34.20 55.73 -0.52
N THR A 334 35.23 56.36 0.02
CA THR A 334 35.26 56.77 1.42
C THR A 334 34.12 57.75 1.69
N ASN A 335 33.35 57.46 2.74
CA ASN A 335 32.49 58.36 3.54
C ASN A 335 30.98 58.06 3.43
N ASN A 336 30.44 57.66 4.59
CA ASN A 336 29.08 57.26 4.90
C ASN A 336 28.69 55.85 4.47
N PHE A 337 29.22 54.85 5.20
CA PHE A 337 28.63 53.52 5.29
C PHE A 337 27.23 53.64 5.91
N GLY A 338 26.24 53.97 5.10
CA GLY A 338 24.85 53.83 5.49
C GLY A 338 24.59 52.35 5.74
N THR A 339 24.48 51.95 7.00
CA THR A 339 23.91 50.65 7.37
C THR A 339 22.55 50.54 6.69
N VAL A 340 22.46 49.72 5.64
CA VAL A 340 21.20 49.47 4.94
C VAL A 340 20.37 48.58 5.84
N GLY A 341 19.67 49.23 6.78
CA GLY A 341 18.71 48.61 7.66
C GLY A 341 17.30 48.76 7.09
N ARG A 342 16.64 47.63 6.81
CA ARG A 342 15.23 47.61 6.38
C ARG A 342 14.43 46.66 7.26
N SER A 343 13.20 47.04 7.55
CA SER A 343 12.24 46.20 8.26
C SER A 343 10.89 46.26 7.59
N TRP A 344 10.23 45.12 7.45
CA TRP A 344 8.91 44.99 6.84
C TRP A 344 8.07 43.98 7.61
N ARG A 345 6.76 44.03 7.38
CA ARG A 345 5.80 43.10 7.97
C ARG A 345 5.34 42.08 6.95
N ILE A 346 5.05 40.86 7.41
CA ILE A 346 4.44 39.81 6.61
C ILE A 346 3.15 39.41 7.31
N TYR A 347 2.01 39.61 6.65
CA TYR A 347 0.69 39.29 7.19
C TYR A 347 -0.03 38.24 6.33
N LEU A 348 -1.11 37.69 6.87
CA LEU A 348 -1.94 36.69 6.20
C LEU A 348 -3.38 37.21 6.04
N GLY A 349 -3.68 37.72 4.84
CA GLY A 349 -5.02 38.10 4.40
C GLY A 349 -5.55 39.34 5.14
N ALA A 350 -6.88 39.44 5.28
CA ALA A 350 -7.50 40.59 5.95
C ALA A 350 -7.22 40.66 7.48
N LYS A 351 -6.60 39.61 8.05
CA LYS A 351 -6.15 39.62 9.45
C LYS A 351 -4.79 40.32 9.52
N LYS A 352 -4.74 41.45 10.23
CA LYS A 352 -3.51 42.16 10.63
C LYS A 352 -2.75 41.39 11.72
N VAL A 353 -2.39 40.14 11.45
CA VAL A 353 -1.49 39.34 12.29
C VAL A 353 -0.13 39.42 11.63
N ASP A 354 0.77 40.20 12.23
CA ASP A 354 1.98 40.68 11.55
C ASP A 354 3.22 39.96 12.09
N CYS A 355 3.88 39.15 11.25
CA CYS A 355 5.25 38.72 11.48
C CYS A 355 6.20 39.87 11.12
N LEU A 356 7.22 40.10 11.93
CA LEU A 356 8.19 41.18 11.73
C LEU A 356 9.48 40.61 11.14
N SER A 357 9.90 41.18 10.01
CA SER A 357 11.16 40.86 9.35
C SER A 357 12.07 42.07 9.34
N ALA A 358 13.36 41.86 9.56
CA ALA A 358 14.37 42.90 9.47
C ALA A 358 15.67 42.37 8.90
N ALA A 359 16.32 43.14 8.03
CA ALA A 359 17.64 42.82 7.48
C ALA A 359 18.55 44.04 7.56
N TRP A 360 19.82 43.80 7.86
CA TRP A 360 20.86 44.84 7.85
C TRP A 360 22.22 44.27 7.45
N VAL A 361 23.09 45.16 6.98
CA VAL A 361 24.44 44.81 6.54
C VAL A 361 25.45 45.44 7.49
N VAL A 362 26.33 44.61 8.05
CA VAL A 362 27.47 45.04 8.87
C VAL A 362 28.75 44.78 8.11
N MET A 363 29.59 45.80 8.01
CA MET A 363 30.89 45.71 7.36
C MET A 363 31.96 45.44 8.41
N LEU A 364 32.73 44.36 8.23
CA LEU A 364 33.93 44.11 9.03
C LEU A 364 35.15 44.61 8.25
N PRO A 365 35.98 45.51 8.80
CA PRO A 365 37.22 45.91 8.15
C PRO A 365 38.16 44.70 8.08
N ALA A 366 38.74 44.44 6.90
CA ALA A 366 39.73 43.38 6.72
C ALA A 366 40.93 43.61 7.66
N HIS A 367 41.10 42.73 8.66
CA HIS A 367 42.22 42.85 9.59
C HIS A 367 43.45 42.15 8.98
N ASN A 368 44.44 42.95 8.58
CA ASN A 368 45.79 42.54 8.17
C ASN A 368 45.89 41.23 7.38
N SER A 369 45.33 41.19 6.18
CA SER A 369 45.82 40.38 5.06
C SER A 369 45.02 40.72 3.80
N THR A 370 45.61 40.45 2.64
CA THR A 370 45.19 40.76 1.27
C THR A 370 43.88 40.11 0.80
N THR A 371 42.91 39.89 1.68
CA THR A 371 41.63 39.25 1.36
C THR A 371 40.49 40.28 1.35
N SER A 372 39.60 40.13 0.38
CA SER A 372 38.42 40.95 0.10
C SER A 372 37.67 41.48 1.33
N ASN A 373 37.07 42.66 1.20
CA ASN A 373 36.13 43.17 2.20
C ASN A 373 34.96 42.19 2.35
N VAL A 374 34.75 41.67 3.56
CA VAL A 374 33.64 40.75 3.87
C VAL A 374 32.49 41.53 4.48
N ALA A 375 31.35 41.52 3.81
CA ALA A 375 30.09 42.02 4.34
C ALA A 375 29.37 40.90 5.09
N THR A 376 28.83 41.18 6.27
CA THR A 376 27.97 40.25 6.99
C THR A 376 26.54 40.76 6.95
N ILE A 377 25.66 39.98 6.32
CA ILE A 377 24.24 40.27 6.22
C ILE A 377 23.53 39.54 7.36
N TYR A 378 22.78 40.29 8.15
CA TYR A 378 21.92 39.76 9.19
C TYR A 378 20.47 39.81 8.74
N TYR A 379 19.74 38.75 9.03
CA TYR A 379 18.30 38.68 8.82
C TYR A 379 17.63 38.14 10.07
N VAL A 380 16.52 38.77 10.45
CA VAL A 380 15.71 38.42 11.62
C VAL A 380 14.28 38.21 11.17
N PHE A 381 13.70 37.09 11.59
CA PHE A 381 12.28 36.78 11.44
C PHE A 381 11.66 36.53 12.81
N ALA A 382 10.72 37.39 13.20
CA ALA A 382 10.00 37.32 14.47
C ALA A 382 8.51 37.02 14.21
N PRO A 383 8.06 35.76 14.43
CA PRO A 383 6.66 35.37 14.34
C PRO A 383 5.74 36.25 15.20
N HIS A 384 4.51 36.48 14.78
CA HIS A 384 3.54 37.14 15.67
C HIS A 384 3.17 36.23 16.85
N ILE A 385 3.33 36.68 18.09
CA ILE A 385 2.84 35.93 19.26
C ILE A 385 1.38 36.35 19.51
N LEU A 386 0.47 35.39 19.35
CA LEU A 386 -0.96 35.61 19.57
C LEU A 386 -1.28 35.73 21.06
N SER A 387 -2.46 36.26 21.39
CA SER A 387 -2.86 36.50 22.77
C SER A 387 -2.81 35.21 23.62
N PRO A 388 -2.51 35.28 24.92
CA PRO A 388 -2.51 34.11 25.80
C PRO A 388 -3.82 33.30 25.73
N ALA A 389 -4.95 34.00 25.60
CA ALA A 389 -6.26 33.37 25.41
C ALA A 389 -6.33 32.52 24.13
N TRP A 390 -5.75 33.00 23.02
CA TRP A 390 -5.69 32.23 21.77
C TRP A 390 -4.75 31.02 21.90
N ILE A 391 -3.62 31.15 22.58
CA ILE A 391 -2.69 30.03 22.81
C ILE A 391 -3.37 28.92 23.64
N ILE A 392 -4.10 29.29 24.70
CA ILE A 392 -4.89 28.34 25.51
C ILE A 392 -6.03 27.73 24.70
N ALA A 393 -6.72 28.52 23.87
CA ALA A 393 -7.76 28.03 22.98
C ALA A 393 -7.22 27.00 21.98
N LYS A 394 -6.05 27.26 21.36
CA LYS A 394 -5.37 26.30 20.47
C LYS A 394 -5.01 25.01 21.20
N LEU A 395 -4.44 25.11 22.41
CA LEU A 395 -4.10 23.92 23.20
C LEU A 395 -5.36 23.11 23.53
N SER A 396 -6.41 23.78 24.01
CA SER A 396 -7.69 23.15 24.36
C SER A 396 -8.30 22.45 23.15
N TYR A 397 -8.30 23.12 21.99
CA TYR A 397 -8.75 22.55 20.73
C TYR A 397 -7.96 21.28 20.36
N ARG A 398 -6.61 21.32 20.42
CA ARG A 398 -5.74 20.18 20.11
C ARG A 398 -5.99 19.00 21.06
N LEU A 399 -6.15 19.26 22.35
CA LEU A 399 -6.48 18.24 23.35
C LEU A 399 -7.85 17.60 23.10
N VAL A 400 -8.86 18.39 22.76
CA VAL A 400 -10.19 17.88 22.39
C VAL A 400 -10.09 17.00 21.14
N VAL A 401 -9.39 17.44 20.10
CA VAL A 401 -9.17 16.64 18.88
C VAL A 401 -8.43 15.34 19.20
N SER A 402 -7.39 15.36 20.04
CA SER A 402 -6.68 14.16 20.50
C SER A 402 -7.62 13.16 21.21
N VAL A 403 -8.47 13.64 22.12
CA VAL A 403 -9.46 12.80 22.82
C VAL A 403 -10.49 12.24 21.83
N LEU A 404 -10.98 13.06 20.89
CA LEU A 404 -11.93 12.61 19.87
C LEU A 404 -11.33 11.52 18.97
N ILE A 405 -10.06 11.65 18.55
CA ILE A 405 -9.35 10.60 17.80
C ILE A 405 -9.28 9.32 18.61
N PHE A 406 -8.89 9.41 19.89
CA PHE A 406 -8.81 8.25 20.78
C PHE A 406 -10.17 7.53 20.90
N VAL A 407 -11.23 8.27 21.25
CA VAL A 407 -12.59 7.73 21.38
C VAL A 407 -13.07 7.11 20.06
N TYR A 408 -12.81 7.77 18.94
CA TYR A 408 -13.17 7.28 17.61
C TYR A 408 -12.45 5.97 17.28
N SER A 409 -11.13 5.89 17.50
CA SER A 409 -10.34 4.66 17.29
C SER A 409 -10.79 3.53 18.20
N VAL A 410 -11.11 3.79 19.47
CA VAL A 410 -11.63 2.78 20.39
C VAL A 410 -12.97 2.23 19.91
N TYR A 411 -13.90 3.09 19.51
CA TYR A 411 -15.23 2.66 19.10
C TYR A 411 -15.25 1.96 17.74
N ARG A 412 -14.50 2.47 16.76
CA ARG A 412 -14.52 1.98 15.37
C ARG A 412 -13.54 0.84 15.09
N TYR A 413 -12.51 0.65 15.91
CA TYR A 413 -11.49 -0.38 15.67
C TYR A 413 -11.34 -1.37 16.83
N TYR A 414 -11.01 -0.89 18.03
CA TYR A 414 -10.69 -1.79 19.15
C TYR A 414 -11.92 -2.49 19.74
N ARG A 415 -13.09 -1.85 19.75
CA ARG A 415 -14.34 -2.51 20.15
C ARG A 415 -14.74 -3.66 19.19
N PRO A 416 -14.73 -3.47 17.85
CA PRO A 416 -14.84 -4.60 16.91
C PRO A 416 -13.78 -5.68 17.12
N LEU A 417 -12.53 -5.33 17.45
CA LEU A 417 -11.48 -6.31 17.72
C LEU A 417 -11.81 -7.19 18.95
N TRP A 418 -12.37 -6.60 20.01
CA TRP A 418 -12.88 -7.38 21.15
C TRP A 418 -14.03 -8.30 20.76
N HIS A 419 -14.93 -7.83 19.88
CA HIS A 419 -16.00 -8.68 19.35
C HIS A 419 -15.43 -9.89 18.58
N LEU A 420 -14.41 -9.70 17.74
CA LEU A 420 -13.76 -10.79 17.02
C LEU A 420 -13.23 -11.86 17.96
N ARG A 421 -12.50 -11.45 19.02
CA ARG A 421 -11.98 -12.38 20.03
C ARG A 421 -13.11 -13.16 20.70
N TRP A 422 -14.16 -12.47 21.14
CA TRP A 422 -15.28 -13.10 21.82
C TRP A 422 -16.03 -14.08 20.91
N SER A 423 -16.23 -13.74 19.63
CA SER A 423 -16.86 -14.63 18.65
C SER A 423 -16.01 -15.87 18.38
N LEU A 424 -14.70 -15.73 18.17
CA LEU A 424 -13.79 -16.87 17.90
C LEU A 424 -13.63 -17.83 19.09
N GLN A 425 -13.84 -17.35 20.33
CA GLN A 425 -13.85 -18.21 21.50
C GLN A 425 -15.06 -19.16 21.53
N ARG A 426 -16.18 -18.73 20.95
CA ARG A 426 -17.47 -19.44 21.01
C ARG A 426 -17.80 -20.19 19.72
N LEU A 427 -17.40 -19.66 18.58
CA LEU A 427 -17.79 -20.12 17.25
C LEU A 427 -16.57 -20.42 16.38
N PRO A 428 -16.66 -21.38 15.45
CA PRO A 428 -15.60 -21.62 14.49
C PRO A 428 -15.48 -20.45 13.51
N LEU A 429 -14.29 -20.23 12.96
CA LEU A 429 -14.02 -19.17 12.00
C LEU A 429 -14.92 -19.24 10.75
N HIS A 430 -15.08 -20.42 10.18
CA HIS A 430 -16.06 -20.76 9.14
C HIS A 430 -16.60 -22.17 9.38
N VAL A 431 -17.67 -22.56 8.66
CA VAL A 431 -18.43 -23.80 8.89
C VAL A 431 -17.56 -25.07 8.87
N SER A 432 -16.51 -25.09 8.05
CA SER A 432 -15.57 -26.21 7.90
C SER A 432 -14.29 -26.11 8.76
N SER A 433 -14.15 -25.11 9.64
CA SER A 433 -12.91 -24.90 10.41
C SER A 433 -12.79 -25.91 11.56
N THR A 434 -11.71 -26.68 11.58
CA THR A 434 -11.39 -27.69 12.62
C THR A 434 -10.48 -27.15 13.73
N ALA A 435 -10.23 -25.85 13.75
CA ALA A 435 -9.26 -25.23 14.64
C ALA A 435 -9.72 -25.19 16.11
N VAL A 436 -8.76 -25.39 17.01
CA VAL A 436 -8.94 -25.41 18.47
C VAL A 436 -8.30 -24.17 19.13
N ARG A 437 -7.28 -23.59 18.48
CA ARG A 437 -6.62 -22.35 18.91
C ARG A 437 -6.55 -21.34 17.75
N TYR A 438 -6.75 -20.07 18.07
CA TYR A 438 -6.58 -18.95 17.15
C TYR A 438 -5.59 -17.92 17.71
N ASP A 439 -4.60 -17.53 16.90
CA ASP A 439 -3.73 -16.39 17.19
C ASP A 439 -4.04 -15.26 16.20
N VAL A 440 -4.43 -14.09 16.73
CA VAL A 440 -4.87 -12.97 15.90
C VAL A 440 -3.78 -11.90 15.87
N VAL A 441 -3.30 -11.61 14.66
CA VAL A 441 -2.42 -10.48 14.37
C VAL A 441 -3.28 -9.27 14.10
N VAL A 442 -3.14 -8.28 14.99
CA VAL A 442 -3.94 -7.05 15.00
C VAL A 442 -3.36 -6.06 13.99
N GLY A 443 -4.23 -5.47 13.17
CA GLY A 443 -3.91 -4.33 12.32
C GLY A 443 -3.88 -3.00 13.09
N GLU A 444 -4.19 -1.90 12.42
CA GLU A 444 -4.09 -0.55 12.99
C GLU A 444 -5.21 0.41 12.51
N PRO A 445 -5.62 1.40 13.34
CA PRO A 445 -6.79 2.23 13.07
C PRO A 445 -6.55 3.43 12.15
N THR A 446 -5.33 3.67 11.65
CA THR A 446 -4.92 4.88 10.92
C THR A 446 -5.79 5.13 9.69
N CYS A 447 -6.01 4.12 8.84
CA CYS A 447 -6.84 4.32 7.64
C CYS A 447 -8.30 4.73 7.97
N LEU A 448 -8.86 4.26 9.10
CA LEU A 448 -10.20 4.62 9.55
C LEU A 448 -10.29 6.07 10.05
N VAL A 449 -9.26 6.53 10.76
CA VAL A 449 -9.16 7.92 11.24
C VAL A 449 -8.94 8.88 10.07
N LEU A 450 -8.02 8.55 9.16
CA LEU A 450 -7.68 9.37 8.00
C LEU A 450 -8.79 9.44 6.95
N SER A 451 -9.72 8.48 6.95
CA SER A 451 -10.89 8.51 6.06
C SER A 451 -12.03 9.38 6.61
N ASN A 452 -11.92 9.88 7.85
CA ASN A 452 -12.94 10.73 8.45
C ASN A 452 -12.75 12.21 8.04
N ALA A 453 -13.72 12.74 7.30
CA ALA A 453 -13.69 14.12 6.81
C ALA A 453 -13.54 15.17 7.93
N TRP A 454 -14.19 14.96 9.08
CA TRP A 454 -14.18 15.90 10.19
C TRP A 454 -12.83 15.93 10.90
N VAL A 455 -12.18 14.78 11.05
CA VAL A 455 -10.82 14.71 11.62
C VAL A 455 -9.84 15.42 10.68
N CYS A 456 -9.90 15.13 9.38
CA CYS A 456 -9.04 15.81 8.39
C CYS A 456 -9.28 17.33 8.38
N LEU A 457 -10.54 17.77 8.41
CA LEU A 457 -10.89 19.19 8.50
C LEU A 457 -10.35 19.82 9.79
N ALA A 458 -10.41 19.11 10.92
CA ALA A 458 -9.90 19.62 12.19
C ALA A 458 -8.39 19.92 12.14
N PHE A 459 -7.60 19.06 11.49
CA PHE A 459 -6.17 19.29 11.27
C PHE A 459 -5.89 20.40 10.25
N VAL A 460 -6.71 20.53 9.20
CA VAL A 460 -6.60 21.66 8.28
C VAL A 460 -6.85 22.97 9.03
N VAL A 461 -7.92 23.06 9.82
CA VAL A 461 -8.21 24.24 10.66
C VAL A 461 -7.07 24.52 11.65
N ASP A 462 -6.48 23.50 12.28
CA ASP A 462 -5.31 23.67 13.16
C ASP A 462 -4.11 24.27 12.42
N PHE A 463 -3.83 23.78 11.21
CA PHE A 463 -2.73 24.27 10.37
C PHE A 463 -2.91 25.76 10.05
N TRP A 464 -4.10 26.15 9.61
CA TRP A 464 -4.45 27.55 9.31
C TRP A 464 -4.56 28.44 10.55
N GLY A 465 -4.72 27.85 11.74
CA GLY A 465 -4.70 28.55 13.02
C GLY A 465 -3.29 28.85 13.56
N SER A 466 -2.24 28.35 12.90
CA SER A 466 -0.84 28.47 13.35
C SER A 466 0.10 28.85 12.20
N THR A 467 -0.31 29.83 11.41
CA THR A 467 0.39 30.30 10.20
C THR A 467 1.60 31.18 10.53
N GLU A 468 1.62 31.80 11.70
CA GLU A 468 2.72 32.63 12.20
C GLU A 468 4.07 31.87 12.26
N PHE A 469 4.03 30.55 12.46
CA PHE A 469 5.20 29.68 12.51
C PHE A 469 5.50 28.97 11.18
N PHE A 470 4.68 29.18 10.15
CA PHE A 470 4.93 28.61 8.82
C PHE A 470 6.24 29.16 8.24
N GLY A 471 6.45 30.47 8.31
CA GLY A 471 7.69 31.13 7.89
C GLY A 471 8.92 30.58 8.63
N SER A 472 8.85 30.44 9.96
CA SER A 472 9.91 29.83 10.78
C SER A 472 10.26 28.42 10.30
N ALA A 473 9.26 27.58 10.03
CA ALA A 473 9.50 26.21 9.56
C ALA A 473 10.17 26.17 8.17
N CYS A 474 9.77 27.05 7.24
CA CYS A 474 10.41 27.21 5.94
C CYS A 474 11.88 27.64 6.07
N LEU A 475 12.17 28.56 7.01
CA LEU A 475 13.54 29.03 7.28
C LEU A 475 14.43 27.93 7.88
N ARG A 476 13.92 27.14 8.82
CA ARG A 476 14.62 25.99 9.42
C ARG A 476 14.93 24.91 8.40
N MET A 477 13.98 24.63 7.51
CA MET A 477 14.17 23.69 6.39
C MET A 477 15.21 24.19 5.38
N GLY A 478 15.47 25.50 5.29
CA GLY A 478 16.59 26.02 4.50
C GLY A 478 17.97 25.68 5.06
N GLN A 479 18.08 25.23 6.31
CA GLN A 479 19.36 24.97 7.00
C GLN A 479 19.87 23.56 6.74
N THR A 480 20.59 23.34 5.63
CA THR A 480 21.19 22.03 5.33
C THR A 480 22.41 21.68 6.18
N ASN A 481 23.04 22.68 6.82
CA ASN A 481 24.22 22.49 7.65
C ASN A 481 23.87 21.96 9.05
N ASP A 482 22.65 22.22 9.53
CA ASP A 482 22.13 21.67 10.79
C ASP A 482 20.96 20.72 10.49
N ILE A 483 21.25 19.43 10.49
CA ILE A 483 20.27 18.37 10.20
C ILE A 483 19.12 18.40 11.23
N GLY A 484 19.37 18.81 12.47
CA GLY A 484 18.34 18.88 13.51
C GLY A 484 17.28 19.92 13.20
N LEU A 485 17.72 21.14 12.83
CA LEU A 485 16.83 22.22 12.42
C LEU A 485 16.10 21.88 11.11
N PHE A 486 16.80 21.29 10.15
CA PHE A 486 16.19 20.80 8.92
C PHE A 486 15.04 19.82 9.21
N VAL A 487 15.31 18.77 10.00
CA VAL A 487 14.32 17.75 10.36
C VAL A 487 13.15 18.38 11.12
N LEU A 488 13.41 19.33 12.02
CA LEU A 488 12.36 20.04 12.76
C LEU A 488 11.44 20.84 11.82
N GLY A 489 12.00 21.55 10.84
CA GLY A 489 11.25 22.25 9.80
C GLY A 489 10.42 21.29 8.94
N VAL A 490 11.02 20.19 8.48
CA VAL A 490 10.35 19.12 7.72
C VAL A 490 9.20 18.50 8.50
N LEU A 491 9.41 18.19 9.79
CA LEU A 491 8.37 17.63 10.65
C LEU A 491 7.21 18.59 10.85
N TYR A 492 7.47 19.89 11.03
CA TYR A 492 6.44 20.91 11.17
C TYR A 492 5.63 21.07 9.86
N LEU A 493 6.30 21.17 8.72
CA LEU A 493 5.63 21.28 7.41
C LEU A 493 4.89 20.00 7.00
N GLY A 494 5.27 18.85 7.56
CA GLY A 494 4.52 17.59 7.43
C GLY A 494 3.06 17.65 7.90
N ARG A 495 2.63 18.72 8.60
CA ARG A 495 1.19 18.95 8.87
C ARG A 495 0.37 19.13 7.59
N THR A 496 0.97 19.57 6.49
CA THR A 496 0.29 19.72 5.19
C THR A 496 -0.20 18.39 4.58
N VAL A 497 0.28 17.25 5.08
CA VAL A 497 -0.26 15.92 4.74
C VAL A 497 -1.77 15.83 5.02
N TRP A 498 -2.27 16.53 6.03
CA TRP A 498 -3.71 16.51 6.34
C TRP A 498 -4.55 17.22 5.27
N CYS A 499 -4.02 18.24 4.61
CA CYS A 499 -4.65 18.84 3.43
C CYS A 499 -4.76 17.80 2.30
N ALA A 500 -3.74 16.95 2.14
CA ALA A 500 -3.78 15.86 1.17
C ALA A 500 -4.83 14.81 1.52
N TYR A 501 -4.90 14.34 2.77
CA TYR A 501 -5.95 13.40 3.19
C TYR A 501 -7.36 14.00 3.03
N ALA A 502 -7.55 15.27 3.42
CA ALA A 502 -8.81 15.98 3.19
C ALA A 502 -9.18 16.00 1.70
N SER A 503 -8.20 16.29 0.82
CA SER A 503 -8.41 16.28 -0.63
C SER A 503 -8.81 14.90 -1.16
N LEU A 504 -8.24 13.81 -0.64
CA LEU A 504 -8.59 12.44 -1.03
C LEU A 504 -10.00 12.04 -0.54
N VAL A 505 -10.41 12.52 0.64
CA VAL A 505 -11.77 12.31 1.16
C VAL A 505 -12.80 13.04 0.30
N VAL A 506 -12.54 14.30 -0.06
CA VAL A 506 -13.39 15.07 -0.98
C VAL A 506 -13.41 14.41 -2.37
N LEU A 507 -12.25 14.00 -2.89
CA LEU A 507 -12.15 13.30 -4.17
C LEU A 507 -12.96 12.01 -4.19
N ASN A 508 -12.94 11.22 -3.11
CA ASN A 508 -13.77 10.01 -3.01
C ASN A 508 -15.25 10.33 -3.14
N ALA A 509 -15.73 11.33 -2.40
CA ALA A 509 -17.12 11.77 -2.47
C ALA A 509 -17.49 12.25 -3.88
N THR A 510 -16.63 13.03 -4.53
CA THR A 510 -16.82 13.53 -5.90
C THR A 510 -16.84 12.40 -6.93
N LEU A 511 -15.87 11.47 -6.89
CA LEU A 511 -15.79 10.35 -7.80
C LEU A 511 -16.99 9.41 -7.67
N LYS A 512 -17.47 9.18 -6.43
CA LYS A 512 -18.68 8.40 -6.20
C LYS A 512 -19.93 9.10 -6.72
N ARG A 513 -20.09 10.41 -6.49
CA ARG A 513 -21.21 11.20 -7.03
C ARG A 513 -21.25 11.22 -8.56
N LEU A 514 -20.08 11.28 -9.19
CA LEU A 514 -19.95 11.28 -10.65
C LEU A 514 -19.90 9.87 -11.27
N HIS A 515 -20.03 8.80 -10.46
CA HIS A 515 -19.92 7.41 -10.92
C HIS A 515 -18.60 7.07 -11.64
N MET A 516 -17.51 7.77 -11.26
CA MET A 516 -16.18 7.62 -11.84
C MET A 516 -15.18 6.92 -10.89
N ALA A 517 -15.64 6.19 -9.87
CA ALA A 517 -14.75 5.53 -8.90
C ALA A 517 -13.76 4.54 -9.53
N GLN A 518 -14.04 4.00 -10.72
CA GLN A 518 -13.13 3.20 -11.53
C GLN A 518 -11.80 3.89 -11.91
N TRP A 519 -11.76 5.23 -11.86
CA TRP A 519 -10.54 5.99 -12.10
C TRP A 519 -9.65 6.11 -10.87
N ALA A 520 -10.20 5.85 -9.67
CA ALA A 520 -9.48 5.96 -8.41
C ALA A 520 -8.48 4.81 -8.25
N VAL A 521 -7.30 5.15 -7.74
CA VAL A 521 -6.32 4.16 -7.25
C VAL A 521 -6.09 4.50 -5.78
N PRO A 522 -6.28 3.55 -4.85
CA PRO A 522 -6.18 3.83 -3.42
C PRO A 522 -4.74 4.19 -3.04
N ALA A 523 -4.58 5.35 -2.39
CA ALA A 523 -3.30 5.79 -1.86
C ALA A 523 -2.99 5.05 -0.55
N ASN A 524 -1.75 4.56 -0.42
CA ASN A 524 -1.28 4.05 0.87
C ASN A 524 -1.00 5.24 1.78
N THR A 525 -1.63 5.25 2.96
CA THR A 525 -1.59 6.36 3.91
C THR A 525 -0.17 6.68 4.38
N THR A 526 0.65 5.66 4.62
CA THR A 526 2.01 5.83 5.19
C THR A 526 3.00 6.25 4.13
N THR A 527 2.95 5.64 2.95
CA THR A 527 3.75 6.09 1.81
C THR A 527 3.45 7.55 1.49
N LEU A 528 2.17 7.93 1.54
CA LEU A 528 1.74 9.31 1.30
C LEU A 528 2.29 10.26 2.36
N ALA A 529 2.19 9.90 3.64
CA ALA A 529 2.71 10.72 4.73
C ALA A 529 4.22 10.97 4.61
N ILE A 530 4.99 9.92 4.31
CA ILE A 530 6.45 10.02 4.12
C ILE A 530 6.77 10.87 2.89
N ALA A 531 6.10 10.62 1.76
CA ALA A 531 6.37 11.33 0.53
C ALA A 531 6.03 12.83 0.62
N VAL A 532 4.91 13.19 1.24
CA VAL A 532 4.53 14.59 1.42
C VAL A 532 5.40 15.26 2.48
N THR A 533 5.75 14.58 3.58
CA THR A 533 6.60 15.16 4.63
C THR A 533 8.04 15.34 4.15
N VAL A 534 8.71 14.25 3.75
CA VAL A 534 10.13 14.29 3.36
C VAL A 534 10.30 14.89 1.97
N GLY A 535 9.50 14.44 1.01
CA GLY A 535 9.54 14.96 -0.36
C GLY A 535 9.12 16.43 -0.43
N GLY A 536 8.12 16.84 0.35
CA GLY A 536 7.74 18.25 0.48
C GLY A 536 8.87 19.11 1.01
N GLY A 537 9.52 18.68 2.10
CA GLY A 537 10.69 19.38 2.65
C GLY A 537 11.82 19.56 1.64
N PHE A 538 12.18 18.48 0.94
CA PHE A 538 13.23 18.52 -0.07
C PHE A 538 12.84 19.39 -1.28
N LEU A 539 11.62 19.23 -1.81
CA LEU A 539 11.11 20.01 -2.93
C LEU A 539 11.10 21.50 -2.61
N THR A 540 10.65 21.88 -1.41
CA THR A 540 10.62 23.28 -0.99
C THR A 540 12.04 23.86 -0.89
N SER A 541 13.00 23.07 -0.42
CA SER A 541 14.42 23.47 -0.37
C SER A 541 15.00 23.70 -1.76
N VAL A 542 14.60 22.89 -2.75
CA VAL A 542 14.97 23.07 -4.16
C VAL A 542 14.27 24.29 -4.78
N GLN A 543 12.98 24.49 -4.50
CA GLN A 543 12.19 25.62 -5.00
C GLN A 543 12.83 26.96 -4.63
N VAL A 544 13.33 27.07 -3.40
CA VAL A 544 14.00 28.29 -2.90
C VAL A 544 15.35 28.53 -3.57
N LYS A 545 16.07 27.49 -4.02
CA LYS A 545 17.39 27.67 -4.66
C LYS A 545 17.32 27.93 -6.17
N LEU A 546 16.16 27.79 -6.79
CA LEU A 546 15.96 28.00 -8.22
C LEU A 546 15.50 29.46 -8.48
N PRO A 547 16.30 30.31 -9.14
CA PRO A 547 15.97 31.72 -9.37
C PRO A 547 14.57 31.98 -9.96
N PRO A 548 14.09 31.24 -11.00
CA PRO A 548 12.76 31.51 -11.55
C PRO A 548 11.62 31.17 -10.57
N LEU A 549 11.78 30.14 -9.73
CA LEU A 549 10.79 29.77 -8.72
C LEU A 549 10.83 30.74 -7.53
N MET A 550 12.03 31.17 -7.11
CA MET A 550 12.20 32.23 -6.13
C MET A 550 11.51 33.52 -6.58
N ALA A 551 11.71 33.93 -7.84
CA ALA A 551 11.06 35.10 -8.41
C ALA A 551 9.53 34.96 -8.42
N PHE A 552 9.02 33.78 -8.76
CA PHE A 552 7.58 33.49 -8.69
C PHE A 552 7.01 33.60 -7.27
N TYR A 553 7.67 33.05 -6.25
CA TYR A 553 7.22 33.21 -4.86
C TYR A 553 7.35 34.65 -4.36
N THR A 554 8.41 35.35 -4.75
CA THR A 554 8.57 36.79 -4.44
C THR A 554 7.41 37.58 -5.05
N TRP A 555 7.06 37.29 -6.30
CA TRP A 555 5.91 37.89 -6.97
C TRP A 555 4.61 37.63 -6.20
N LEU A 556 4.36 36.39 -5.77
CA LEU A 556 3.18 36.02 -4.95
C LEU A 556 3.12 36.81 -3.64
N LEU A 557 4.23 36.98 -2.93
CA LEU A 557 4.30 37.77 -1.69
C LEU A 557 4.05 39.27 -1.91
N THR A 558 4.41 39.78 -3.09
CA THR A 558 4.24 41.20 -3.45
C THR A 558 2.91 41.52 -4.14
N LEU A 559 2.04 40.52 -4.40
CA LEU A 559 0.73 40.72 -5.03
C LEU A 559 -0.12 41.76 -4.30
N VAL A 560 -0.08 41.72 -2.96
CA VAL A 560 -0.70 42.70 -2.09
C VAL A 560 0.40 43.22 -1.18
N ASN A 561 0.86 44.43 -1.43
CA ASN A 561 1.93 45.06 -0.66
C ASN A 561 1.53 46.48 -0.24
N THR A 562 2.22 47.01 0.76
CA THR A 562 2.12 48.40 1.17
C THR A 562 3.50 49.02 1.09
N MET A 563 3.59 50.20 0.48
CA MET A 563 4.83 50.96 0.34
C MET A 563 4.81 52.21 1.24
N ASP A 564 5.98 52.67 1.66
CA ASP A 564 6.16 53.96 2.31
C ASP A 564 6.16 55.13 1.29
N GLY A 565 6.25 56.36 1.78
CA GLY A 565 6.34 57.56 0.93
C GLY A 565 7.60 57.63 0.06
N ASN A 566 8.59 56.76 0.30
CA ASN A 566 9.84 56.66 -0.45
C ASN A 566 9.81 55.47 -1.46
N GLY A 567 8.70 54.74 -1.56
CA GLY A 567 8.55 53.58 -2.43
C GLY A 567 9.16 52.27 -1.90
N ASN A 568 9.60 52.22 -0.63
CA ASN A 568 10.07 50.97 -0.02
C ASN A 568 8.90 50.13 0.47
N VAL A 569 9.00 48.81 0.38
CA VAL A 569 7.95 47.90 0.83
C VAL A 569 8.00 47.75 2.35
N VAL A 570 6.91 48.12 3.02
CA VAL A 570 6.77 48.04 4.48
C VAL A 570 5.92 46.87 4.94
N ALA A 571 5.09 46.31 4.05
CA ALA A 571 4.25 45.16 4.37
C ALA A 571 3.96 44.28 3.13
N LEU A 572 3.94 42.96 3.33
CA LEU A 572 3.70 41.89 2.35
C LEU A 572 2.56 40.98 2.79
N ASP A 573 1.82 40.40 1.84
CA ASP A 573 0.78 39.38 2.09
C ASP A 573 1.25 37.98 1.65
N ASP A 574 1.35 37.04 2.59
CA ASP A 574 1.78 35.65 2.34
C ASP A 574 0.63 34.72 1.91
N THR A 575 -0.60 35.21 1.83
CA THR A 575 -1.78 34.36 1.57
C THR A 575 -1.66 33.60 0.25
N ALA A 576 -1.26 34.27 -0.82
CA ALA A 576 -1.16 33.67 -2.14
C ALA A 576 -0.05 32.60 -2.20
N ALA A 577 1.12 32.91 -1.62
CA ALA A 577 2.25 31.98 -1.57
C ALA A 577 1.91 30.74 -0.72
N MET A 578 1.28 30.92 0.44
CA MET A 578 0.87 29.80 1.29
C MET A 578 -0.23 28.93 0.65
N VAL A 579 -1.22 29.52 -0.04
CA VAL A 579 -2.23 28.77 -0.79
C VAL A 579 -1.57 27.94 -1.90
N VAL A 580 -0.69 28.55 -2.70
CA VAL A 580 0.03 27.84 -3.78
C VAL A 580 0.88 26.71 -3.20
N TYR A 581 1.54 26.93 -2.06
CA TYR A 581 2.31 25.91 -1.37
C TYR A 581 1.43 24.72 -0.94
N VAL A 582 0.33 24.99 -0.22
CA VAL A 582 -0.59 23.95 0.25
C VAL A 582 -1.20 23.19 -0.93
N VAL A 583 -1.63 23.90 -1.98
CA VAL A 583 -2.17 23.29 -3.20
C VAL A 583 -1.12 22.41 -3.88
N GLY A 584 0.12 22.89 -4.04
CA GLY A 584 1.22 22.11 -4.60
C GLY A 584 1.53 20.83 -3.82
N MET A 585 1.51 20.92 -2.48
CA MET A 585 1.69 19.76 -1.61
C MET A 585 0.53 18.76 -1.71
N THR A 586 -0.71 19.23 -1.83
CA THR A 586 -1.86 18.35 -2.10
C THR A 586 -1.80 17.73 -3.52
N ALA A 587 -1.36 18.48 -4.52
CA ALA A 587 -1.20 18.01 -5.90
C ALA A 587 -0.16 16.89 -6.03
N THR A 588 0.87 16.90 -5.18
CA THR A 588 1.89 15.84 -5.09
C THR A 588 1.24 14.47 -4.85
N CYS A 589 0.12 14.42 -4.14
CA CYS A 589 -0.62 13.18 -3.87
C CYS A 589 -1.23 12.60 -5.13
N PHE A 590 -1.79 13.46 -6.00
CA PHE A 590 -2.27 13.05 -7.32
C PHE A 590 -1.11 12.57 -8.19
N GLY A 591 0.05 13.23 -8.13
CA GLY A 591 1.27 12.78 -8.82
C GLY A 591 1.70 11.37 -8.41
N ILE A 592 1.66 11.04 -7.10
CA ILE A 592 1.99 9.70 -6.59
C ILE A 592 0.96 8.66 -7.05
N VAL A 593 -0.34 9.00 -6.99
CA VAL A 593 -1.44 8.10 -7.38
C VAL A 593 -1.43 7.83 -8.89
N LEU A 594 -1.29 8.88 -9.71
CA LEU A 594 -1.16 8.78 -11.16
C LEU A 594 0.14 8.05 -11.54
N GLY A 595 1.24 8.39 -10.88
CA GLY A 595 2.52 7.70 -11.02
C GLY A 595 2.38 6.20 -10.80
N LYS A 596 1.68 5.76 -9.75
CA LYS A 596 1.38 4.34 -9.52
C LYS A 596 0.59 3.71 -10.67
N LYS A 597 -0.43 4.41 -11.21
CA LYS A 597 -1.24 3.91 -12.33
C LYS A 597 -0.39 3.70 -13.59
N TYR A 598 0.42 4.67 -13.98
CA TYR A 598 1.20 4.63 -15.23
C TYR A 598 2.51 3.84 -15.11
N VAL A 599 3.23 3.95 -13.98
CA VAL A 599 4.43 3.14 -13.71
C VAL A 599 4.05 1.68 -13.49
N GLY A 600 2.94 1.40 -12.80
CA GLY A 600 2.42 0.04 -12.64
C GLY A 600 2.11 -0.65 -13.97
N GLN A 601 1.48 0.07 -14.90
CA GLN A 601 1.22 -0.41 -16.27
C GLN A 601 2.51 -0.65 -17.05
N SER A 602 3.48 0.27 -16.96
CA SER A 602 4.79 0.15 -17.64
C SER A 602 5.65 -1.00 -17.08
N VAL A 603 5.69 -1.17 -15.76
CA VAL A 603 6.43 -2.26 -15.09
C VAL A 603 5.76 -3.60 -15.33
N ALA A 604 4.43 -3.68 -15.38
CA ALA A 604 3.72 -4.91 -15.75
C ALA A 604 4.04 -5.33 -17.18
N ARG A 605 4.06 -4.38 -18.14
CA ARG A 605 4.48 -4.62 -19.54
C ARG A 605 5.95 -5.01 -19.67
N ARG A 606 6.85 -4.41 -18.86
CA ARG A 606 8.27 -4.80 -18.82
C ARG A 606 8.49 -6.17 -18.20
N ARG A 607 7.75 -6.51 -17.13
CA ARG A 607 7.81 -7.82 -16.49
C ARG A 607 7.26 -8.92 -17.38
N SER A 608 6.20 -8.68 -18.17
CA SER A 608 5.72 -9.64 -19.16
C SER A 608 6.76 -9.86 -20.27
N HIS A 609 7.41 -8.80 -20.76
CA HIS A 609 8.51 -8.90 -21.73
C HIS A 609 9.75 -9.63 -21.17
N LEU A 610 10.12 -9.37 -19.91
CA LEU A 610 11.27 -10.00 -19.26
C LEU A 610 11.00 -11.48 -18.95
N ARG A 611 9.75 -11.84 -18.56
CA ARG A 611 9.33 -13.24 -18.42
C ARG A 611 9.43 -13.98 -19.74
N HIS A 612 9.02 -13.35 -20.84
CA HIS A 612 9.16 -13.91 -22.19
C HIS A 612 10.62 -14.13 -22.61
N ARG A 613 11.55 -13.24 -22.19
CA ARG A 613 13.00 -13.38 -22.45
C ARG A 613 13.68 -14.40 -21.54
N ILE A 614 13.26 -14.55 -20.29
CA ILE A 614 13.83 -15.53 -19.35
C ILE A 614 13.39 -16.95 -19.71
N GLN A 615 12.15 -17.14 -20.16
CA GLN A 615 11.67 -18.42 -20.70
C GLN A 615 12.42 -18.86 -21.97
N THR A 616 12.96 -17.93 -22.75
CA THR A 616 13.80 -18.26 -23.92
C THR A 616 15.25 -18.57 -23.56
N ILE A 617 15.72 -18.21 -22.36
CA ILE A 617 17.12 -18.46 -21.90
C ILE A 617 17.22 -19.76 -21.08
N GLN A 618 16.15 -20.20 -20.42
CA GLN A 618 16.16 -21.45 -19.62
C GLN A 618 16.07 -22.76 -20.43
N VAL A 619 16.01 -22.71 -21.76
CA VAL A 619 16.03 -23.90 -22.64
C VAL A 619 17.44 -24.49 -22.81
N GLY A 620 18.48 -23.93 -22.17
CA GLY A 620 19.83 -24.47 -22.25
C GLY A 620 20.65 -24.32 -20.97
N ALA A 621 20.42 -25.19 -19.98
CA ALA A 621 21.43 -25.51 -18.95
C ALA A 621 21.05 -26.80 -18.20
N THR A 622 21.90 -27.82 -18.31
CA THR A 622 21.81 -29.14 -17.66
C THR A 622 22.40 -29.15 -16.23
N THR A 623 21.72 -29.92 -15.37
CA THR A 623 22.12 -30.64 -14.14
C THR A 623 23.24 -30.11 -13.21
N ARG A 624 22.87 -29.91 -11.93
CA ARG A 624 23.59 -30.48 -10.77
C ARG A 624 22.78 -30.42 -9.47
N ALA A 625 22.81 -31.52 -8.72
CA ALA A 625 22.23 -31.66 -7.39
C ALA A 625 22.87 -30.69 -6.37
N ALA A 626 22.03 -29.94 -5.66
CA ALA A 626 22.39 -29.21 -4.45
C ALA A 626 21.10 -28.91 -3.66
N THR A 627 21.22 -28.97 -2.33
CA THR A 627 20.26 -28.55 -1.29
C THR A 627 19.25 -27.48 -1.74
N PRO A 628 17.94 -27.63 -1.42
CA PRO A 628 16.89 -26.78 -1.99
C PRO A 628 17.12 -25.31 -1.63
N ARG A 629 17.32 -24.49 -2.67
CA ARG A 629 17.39 -23.04 -2.56
C ARG A 629 15.98 -22.45 -2.62
N LEU A 630 15.84 -21.27 -2.02
CA LEU A 630 14.65 -20.42 -1.85
C LEU A 630 13.82 -20.10 -3.13
N SER A 631 14.15 -20.66 -4.29
CA SER A 631 13.48 -20.42 -5.58
C SER A 631 12.35 -21.39 -5.90
N ASP A 632 12.22 -22.51 -5.19
CA ASP A 632 11.37 -23.64 -5.61
C ASP A 632 10.00 -23.71 -4.90
N LEU A 633 9.51 -22.58 -4.37
CA LEU A 633 8.16 -22.50 -3.78
C LEU A 633 7.10 -22.09 -4.83
N PRO A 634 5.93 -22.75 -4.86
CA PRO A 634 4.91 -22.55 -5.89
C PRO A 634 4.39 -21.10 -5.93
N GLN A 635 4.45 -20.50 -7.11
CA GLN A 635 3.86 -19.19 -7.41
C GLN A 635 2.34 -19.31 -7.63
N ARG A 636 1.53 -18.95 -6.61
CA ARG A 636 0.20 -18.28 -6.67
C ARG A 636 -0.46 -18.36 -5.27
N SER A 637 -1.12 -17.35 -4.71
CA SER A 637 -1.69 -16.12 -5.27
C SER A 637 -0.80 -14.88 -5.06
N VAL A 638 -0.76 -14.01 -6.07
CA VAL A 638 -0.06 -12.71 -5.99
C VAL A 638 -0.79 -11.75 -5.03
N GLU A 639 -2.02 -12.07 -4.65
CA GLU A 639 -2.97 -11.22 -3.93
C GLU A 639 -3.11 -11.55 -2.43
N SER A 640 -2.73 -12.77 -2.01
CA SER A 640 -2.50 -13.12 -0.59
C SER A 640 -1.08 -12.78 -0.14
N ARG A 641 -0.16 -12.59 -1.11
CA ARG A 641 1.14 -11.98 -0.81
C ARG A 641 0.87 -10.56 -0.36
N MET A 642 1.42 -10.19 0.80
CA MET A 642 1.59 -8.80 1.19
C MET A 642 2.07 -8.03 -0.03
N ALA A 643 1.21 -7.14 -0.55
CA ALA A 643 1.61 -6.31 -1.67
C ALA A 643 2.93 -5.65 -1.28
N PHE A 644 3.81 -5.40 -2.25
CA PHE A 644 5.09 -4.69 -2.03
C PHE A 644 4.96 -3.36 -1.24
N ASN A 645 3.72 -2.87 -1.06
CA ASN A 645 3.36 -1.67 -0.31
C ASN A 645 2.81 -1.89 1.12
N ASP A 646 2.63 -3.12 1.62
CA ASP A 646 2.26 -3.39 3.02
C ASP A 646 3.51 -3.59 3.89
N PHE A 647 4.44 -2.63 3.84
CA PHE A 647 5.69 -2.66 4.63
C PHE A 647 5.44 -2.93 6.12
N LYS A 648 4.31 -2.43 6.66
CA LYS A 648 3.88 -2.64 8.06
C LYS A 648 3.60 -4.11 8.40
N HIS A 649 2.99 -4.85 7.48
CA HIS A 649 2.64 -6.26 7.67
C HIS A 649 3.82 -7.17 7.30
N GLN A 650 4.66 -6.77 6.33
CA GLN A 650 5.92 -7.45 5.99
C GLN A 650 6.94 -7.46 7.13
N MET A 651 6.92 -6.45 8.01
CA MET A 651 7.75 -6.44 9.22
C MET A 651 7.32 -7.47 10.28
N VAL A 652 6.05 -7.92 10.27
CA VAL A 652 5.47 -8.80 11.30
C VAL A 652 5.26 -10.22 10.80
N LEU A 653 5.00 -10.38 9.50
CA LEU A 653 4.62 -11.64 8.89
C LEU A 653 5.56 -11.91 7.72
N TRP A 654 6.55 -12.76 7.97
CA TRP A 654 7.23 -13.49 6.92
C TRP A 654 6.81 -14.94 7.09
N LEU A 655 6.27 -15.54 6.02
CA LEU A 655 5.70 -16.91 5.92
C LEU A 655 4.20 -17.01 6.23
N CYS A 656 3.37 -17.27 5.19
CA CYS A 656 2.38 -18.37 5.13
C CYS A 656 1.41 -18.21 3.94
N VAL A 657 0.66 -19.28 3.64
CA VAL A 657 -0.49 -19.32 2.72
C VAL A 657 -1.69 -18.65 3.41
N CYS A 658 -2.26 -17.59 2.83
CA CYS A 658 -3.41 -16.89 3.42
C CYS A 658 -4.71 -17.13 2.64
N THR A 659 -5.79 -17.47 3.34
CA THR A 659 -7.19 -17.45 2.91
C THR A 659 -7.84 -16.09 3.24
N GLY A 660 -8.96 -15.74 2.60
CA GLY A 660 -9.64 -14.46 2.80
C GLY A 660 -9.06 -13.27 2.02
N GLY A 661 -9.67 -12.10 2.16
CA GLY A 661 -9.31 -10.88 1.40
C GLY A 661 -9.92 -10.81 0.00
N SER A 662 -10.87 -11.69 -0.31
CA SER A 662 -11.66 -11.70 -1.56
C SER A 662 -12.40 -10.38 -1.78
N VAL A 663 -12.74 -9.66 -0.71
CA VAL A 663 -13.33 -8.32 -0.73
C VAL A 663 -12.54 -7.32 -1.58
N TYR A 664 -11.20 -7.43 -1.60
CA TYR A 664 -10.36 -6.53 -2.39
C TYR A 664 -10.45 -6.80 -3.90
N ARG A 665 -10.76 -8.03 -4.30
CA ARG A 665 -11.07 -8.35 -5.71
C ARG A 665 -12.39 -7.71 -6.13
N ILE A 666 -13.36 -7.69 -5.23
CA ILE A 666 -14.62 -6.97 -5.44
C ILE A 666 -14.36 -5.47 -5.53
N PHE A 667 -13.50 -4.90 -4.68
CA PHE A 667 -13.13 -3.49 -4.79
C PHE A 667 -12.40 -3.17 -6.10
N GLN A 668 -11.61 -4.09 -6.66
CA GLN A 668 -10.99 -3.92 -7.97
C GLN A 668 -12.00 -3.95 -9.12
N LEU A 669 -13.00 -4.83 -9.05
CA LEU A 669 -14.03 -4.98 -10.08
C LEU A 669 -15.12 -3.90 -9.97
N PHE A 670 -15.47 -3.54 -8.74
CA PHE A 670 -16.54 -2.60 -8.38
C PHE A 670 -16.04 -1.59 -7.32
N PRO A 671 -15.21 -0.60 -7.70
CA PRO A 671 -14.67 0.39 -6.77
C PRO A 671 -15.72 1.22 -6.03
N MET A 672 -16.95 1.30 -6.55
CA MET A 672 -18.08 1.99 -5.92
C MET A 672 -18.53 1.32 -4.60
N VAL A 673 -18.33 0.00 -4.48
CA VAL A 673 -18.69 -0.79 -3.28
C VAL A 673 -17.68 -0.58 -2.14
N GLN A 674 -16.50 -0.05 -2.44
CA GLN A 674 -15.54 0.30 -1.40
C GLN A 674 -15.97 1.59 -0.70
N ALA A 675 -15.99 1.63 0.64
CA ALA A 675 -16.35 2.85 1.37
C ALA A 675 -15.45 4.05 1.00
N GLN A 676 -14.15 3.79 0.83
CA GLN A 676 -13.17 4.77 0.42
C GLN A 676 -12.27 4.22 -0.71
N CYS A 677 -12.49 4.64 -1.96
CA CYS A 677 -11.73 4.15 -3.12
C CYS A 677 -10.40 4.91 -3.35
N THR A 678 -10.20 6.06 -2.70
CA THR A 678 -9.00 6.91 -2.84
C THR A 678 -7.94 6.66 -1.76
N ILE A 679 -8.29 5.99 -0.66
CA ILE A 679 -7.37 5.68 0.46
C ILE A 679 -7.42 4.18 0.70
N SER A 680 -6.25 3.55 0.83
CA SER A 680 -6.15 2.12 1.14
C SER A 680 -6.69 1.83 2.54
N GLN A 681 -7.63 0.88 2.62
CA GLN A 681 -8.25 0.46 3.89
C GLN A 681 -7.58 -0.77 4.51
N THR A 682 -6.57 -1.34 3.83
CA THR A 682 -5.84 -2.56 4.21
C THR A 682 -5.17 -2.50 5.58
N GLY A 683 -4.86 -1.31 6.09
CA GLY A 683 -4.18 -1.14 7.38
C GLY A 683 -4.97 -1.62 8.59
N SER A 684 -6.31 -1.61 8.51
CA SER A 684 -7.19 -2.03 9.62
C SER A 684 -7.54 -3.52 9.61
N ASP A 685 -7.07 -4.29 8.65
CA ASP A 685 -7.40 -5.71 8.58
C ASP A 685 -6.63 -6.49 9.64
N CYS A 686 -7.18 -7.62 10.06
CA CYS A 686 -6.52 -8.54 10.99
C CYS A 686 -6.24 -9.86 10.28
N TYR A 687 -5.26 -10.61 10.77
CA TYR A 687 -4.94 -11.94 10.27
C TYR A 687 -5.15 -12.96 11.39
N VAL A 688 -5.98 -13.96 11.14
CA VAL A 688 -6.33 -15.00 12.10
C VAL A 688 -5.58 -16.27 11.73
N PHE A 689 -4.62 -16.68 12.57
CA PHE A 689 -3.87 -17.92 12.46
C PHE A 689 -4.62 -19.01 13.20
N ALA A 690 -5.00 -20.07 12.50
CA ALA A 690 -5.80 -21.15 13.04
C ALA A 690 -4.95 -22.41 13.25
N TYR A 691 -4.97 -22.99 14.45
CA TYR A 691 -4.15 -24.13 14.83
C TYR A 691 -5.03 -25.34 15.20
N ASN A 692 -4.58 -26.53 14.83
CA ASN A 692 -5.21 -27.78 15.23
C ASN A 692 -4.88 -28.16 16.68
N ALA A 693 -5.41 -29.29 17.17
CA ALA A 693 -5.13 -29.79 18.51
C ALA A 693 -3.65 -30.19 18.72
N ALA A 694 -2.90 -30.46 17.64
CA ALA A 694 -1.48 -30.79 17.65
C ALA A 694 -0.56 -29.56 17.54
N ASP A 695 -1.14 -28.34 17.62
CA ASP A 695 -0.45 -27.06 17.47
C ASP A 695 0.19 -26.81 16.09
N GLU A 696 -0.32 -27.48 15.05
CA GLU A 696 0.07 -27.24 13.66
C GLU A 696 -0.85 -26.16 13.04
N LEU A 697 -0.25 -25.23 12.30
CA LEU A 697 -0.96 -24.17 11.59
C LEU A 697 -1.78 -24.77 10.43
N ILE A 698 -3.10 -24.63 10.49
CA ILE A 698 -4.04 -25.12 9.48
C ILE A 698 -4.23 -24.07 8.37
N GLU A 699 -4.55 -22.83 8.77
CA GLU A 699 -4.90 -21.75 7.85
C GLU A 699 -4.60 -20.38 8.45
N VAL A 700 -4.43 -19.38 7.58
CA VAL A 700 -4.29 -17.98 7.94
C VAL A 700 -5.35 -17.18 7.20
N THR A 701 -6.35 -16.66 7.91
CA THR A 701 -7.46 -15.96 7.28
C THR A 701 -7.35 -14.46 7.49
N ARG A 702 -7.34 -13.68 6.40
CA ARG A 702 -7.45 -12.22 6.47
C ARG A 702 -8.91 -11.82 6.69
N VAL A 703 -9.16 -11.06 7.74
CA VAL A 703 -10.49 -10.52 8.08
C VAL A 703 -10.49 -9.00 7.96
N SER A 704 -11.52 -8.46 7.31
CA SER A 704 -11.70 -7.03 7.04
C SER A 704 -12.95 -6.51 7.76
N LEU A 705 -12.99 -5.23 8.09
CA LEU A 705 -14.16 -4.62 8.73
C LEU A 705 -15.28 -4.39 7.71
N VAL A 706 -16.52 -4.71 8.08
CA VAL A 706 -17.71 -4.44 7.26
C VAL A 706 -17.88 -2.94 6.99
N ASP A 707 -17.43 -2.06 7.91
CA ASP A 707 -17.41 -0.60 7.73
C ASP A 707 -16.59 -0.13 6.51
N GLN A 708 -15.73 -0.99 5.95
CA GLN A 708 -14.99 -0.71 4.72
C GLN A 708 -15.83 -0.90 3.44
N ILE A 709 -17.02 -1.51 3.56
CA ILE A 709 -17.93 -1.80 2.45
C ILE A 709 -19.07 -0.77 2.47
N ASP A 710 -19.28 -0.08 1.35
CA ASP A 710 -20.39 0.86 1.19
C ASP A 710 -21.69 0.11 0.87
N LEU A 711 -22.49 -0.14 1.91
CA LEU A 711 -23.78 -0.82 1.80
C LEU A 711 -24.92 0.13 1.36
N THR A 712 -24.66 1.43 1.24
CA THR A 712 -25.71 2.44 0.97
C THR A 712 -25.93 2.71 -0.51
N GLN A 713 -24.97 2.34 -1.36
CA GLN A 713 -25.12 2.53 -2.80
C GLN A 713 -26.08 1.50 -3.40
N LYS A 714 -27.29 1.98 -3.73
CA LYS A 714 -28.13 1.35 -4.76
C LYS A 714 -27.52 1.72 -6.11
N THR A 715 -26.55 0.96 -6.58
CA THR A 715 -26.05 1.13 -7.94
C THR A 715 -27.22 1.00 -8.90
N THR A 716 -27.40 1.95 -9.80
CA THR A 716 -28.39 1.90 -10.92
C THR A 716 -28.19 0.68 -11.83
N ALA A 717 -27.20 -0.17 -11.55
CA ALA A 717 -26.92 -1.40 -12.25
C ALA A 717 -26.81 -2.67 -11.38
N ARG A 718 -26.92 -2.66 -10.03
CA ARG A 718 -26.95 -3.87 -9.15
C ARG A 718 -27.09 -3.50 -7.65
N PRO A 719 -27.98 -4.11 -6.86
CA PRO A 719 -28.00 -3.97 -5.40
C PRO A 719 -26.97 -4.90 -4.74
N VAL A 720 -26.22 -4.45 -3.74
CA VAL A 720 -25.60 -5.37 -2.77
C VAL A 720 -26.73 -5.84 -1.85
N HIS A 721 -27.21 -7.06 -2.03
CA HIS A 721 -28.27 -7.60 -1.19
C HIS A 721 -27.70 -8.02 0.17
N GLN A 722 -28.22 -7.42 1.24
CA GLN A 722 -27.92 -7.85 2.61
C GLN A 722 -28.97 -8.88 3.02
N THR A 723 -28.60 -10.15 3.01
CA THR A 723 -29.40 -11.22 3.62
C THR A 723 -28.79 -11.58 4.96
N VAL A 724 -29.57 -11.36 6.03
CA VAL A 724 -29.24 -11.90 7.35
C VAL A 724 -29.60 -13.38 7.32
N VAL A 725 -28.66 -14.20 6.84
CA VAL A 725 -28.72 -15.64 7.13
C VAL A 725 -27.99 -15.81 8.45
N GLU A 726 -28.69 -16.30 9.46
CA GLU A 726 -28.09 -16.75 10.72
C GLU A 726 -27.17 -17.93 10.42
N THR A 727 -25.95 -17.62 9.98
CA THR A 727 -24.92 -18.63 9.77
C THR A 727 -24.16 -18.82 11.08
N ALA A 728 -23.78 -20.08 11.36
CA ALA A 728 -23.02 -20.47 12.54
C ALA A 728 -21.56 -19.92 12.70
N PRO A 729 -20.87 -19.29 11.71
CA PRO A 729 -19.48 -18.90 11.88
C PRO A 729 -19.27 -17.54 12.55
N ALA A 730 -18.08 -17.34 13.12
CA ALA A 730 -17.69 -16.15 13.88
C ALA A 730 -17.57 -14.87 13.04
N VAL A 731 -17.26 -14.98 11.75
CA VAL A 731 -17.11 -13.87 10.81
C VAL A 731 -18.04 -14.06 9.61
N GLY A 732 -18.42 -12.95 8.98
CA GLY A 732 -19.23 -12.97 7.77
C GLY A 732 -18.45 -13.44 6.55
N SER A 733 -19.18 -13.69 5.46
CA SER A 733 -18.62 -14.03 4.16
C SER A 733 -19.30 -13.24 3.05
N LEU A 734 -18.55 -12.95 2.00
CA LEU A 734 -19.05 -12.19 0.86
C LEU A 734 -19.06 -13.10 -0.38
N VAL A 735 -20.23 -13.28 -0.98
CA VAL A 735 -20.42 -14.23 -2.09
C VAL A 735 -20.84 -13.47 -3.34
N LEU A 736 -20.18 -13.79 -4.45
CA LEU A 736 -20.56 -13.33 -5.79
C LEU A 736 -21.49 -14.39 -6.42
N GLY A 737 -22.77 -14.06 -6.56
CA GLY A 737 -23.74 -14.87 -7.28
C GLY A 737 -23.69 -14.58 -8.79
N ARG A 738 -23.93 -15.60 -9.62
CA ARG A 738 -24.29 -15.42 -11.03
C ARG A 738 -25.81 -15.44 -11.16
N GLU A 739 -26.41 -14.36 -11.63
CA GLU A 739 -27.80 -14.40 -12.08
C GLU A 739 -27.91 -15.05 -13.48
N LYS A 740 -29.11 -15.57 -13.79
CA LYS A 740 -29.46 -16.24 -15.06
C LYS A 740 -29.21 -15.39 -16.32
N GLU A 741 -29.03 -14.07 -16.19
CA GLU A 741 -28.79 -13.13 -17.29
C GLU A 741 -27.33 -12.62 -17.39
N GLY A 742 -26.38 -13.21 -16.64
CA GLY A 742 -24.96 -12.85 -16.75
C GLY A 742 -24.52 -11.64 -15.91
N ALA A 743 -25.39 -11.09 -15.07
CA ALA A 743 -25.03 -10.13 -14.04
C ALA A 743 -24.44 -10.83 -12.80
N ALA A 744 -23.37 -10.24 -12.24
CA ALA A 744 -22.81 -10.68 -10.97
C ALA A 744 -23.50 -9.91 -9.83
N ASP A 745 -24.21 -10.63 -8.96
CA ASP A 745 -24.80 -10.11 -7.74
C ASP A 745 -23.82 -10.30 -6.57
N VAL A 746 -23.79 -9.34 -5.64
CA VAL A 746 -22.87 -9.34 -4.50
C VAL A 746 -23.70 -9.43 -3.23
N THR A 747 -23.64 -10.57 -2.55
CA THR A 747 -24.40 -10.82 -1.33
C THR A 747 -23.46 -10.84 -0.12
N LEU A 748 -23.72 -10.00 0.88
CA LEU A 748 -23.01 -10.00 2.15
C LEU A 748 -23.76 -10.85 3.16
N TYR A 749 -23.18 -11.99 3.55
CA TYR A 749 -23.65 -12.80 4.66
C TYR A 749 -22.95 -12.35 5.94
N ARG A 750 -23.72 -11.83 6.89
CA ARG A 750 -23.16 -11.44 8.19
C ARG A 750 -22.90 -12.68 9.05
N GLY A 751 -21.79 -12.67 9.78
CA GLY A 751 -21.48 -13.71 10.76
C GLY A 751 -22.39 -13.61 11.98
N ALA A 752 -22.34 -14.63 12.84
CA ALA A 752 -23.15 -14.71 14.04
C ALA A 752 -23.04 -13.45 14.93
N ASN A 753 -24.15 -13.10 15.60
CA ASN A 753 -24.29 -11.90 16.43
C ASN A 753 -24.01 -10.58 15.66
N ASN A 754 -24.32 -10.54 14.37
CA ASN A 754 -24.13 -9.35 13.53
C ASN A 754 -22.65 -8.91 13.47
N SER A 755 -21.75 -9.88 13.28
CA SER A 755 -20.30 -9.68 13.34
C SER A 755 -19.82 -8.53 12.45
N PRO A 756 -18.98 -7.60 12.96
CA PRO A 756 -18.44 -6.49 12.18
C PRO A 756 -17.28 -6.89 11.27
N TRP A 757 -16.95 -8.19 11.20
CA TRP A 757 -15.83 -8.73 10.43
C TRP A 757 -16.32 -9.65 9.31
N VAL A 758 -15.63 -9.59 8.18
CA VAL A 758 -15.84 -10.44 6.99
C VAL A 758 -14.51 -11.03 6.52
N ALA A 759 -14.51 -12.28 6.07
CA ALA A 759 -13.33 -12.97 5.53
C ALA A 759 -13.28 -12.96 3.99
#